data_AF-A0A6J6SQ66-F1
#
_entry.id   AF-A0A6J6SQ66-F1
#
_cell.length_a   1.000
_cell.length_b   1.000
_cell.length_c   1.000
_cell.angle_alpha   90.00
_cell.angle_beta   90.00
_cell.angle_gamma   90.00
#
_symmetry.space_group_name_H-M   'P 1'
#
loop_
_entity.id
_entity.type
_entity.pdbx_description
1 polymer ?
#
loop_
_entity_poly.entity_id
_entity_poly.type
_entity_poly.pdbx_seq_one_letter_code
_entity_poly.pdbx_strand_id
1 'polypeptide(L)'
;MPSLPPPVKRATATVRTLAPVLGQTAKVVAGDLVGKVLPGAGGSAPTSDVVVPEPAGVADYSRRVQGQRHLAAAPADVVELLGDLDRLHEWLVLHLSWRGERPARMEVGATLVQQISLMDIPAQARWTVERADGSGFALRGTGPMGITVGLWATVVPDGAGTVVRMDAALDGPPVKGPVGLTAVRSVEVALRDSLALLAGLLEGGASGRLRVAEEPVVHERTGTLLDPSTPVVVGVGQVVQRTPDLEHPVEPVEAMVRALRAAEQDAGVEVLPRADLVTAVPSASWTYGDQAGLVASLVGAEDAGTVQTSPYGGDGAQLAINDAAAQVAAGAAQVVLVCGAEAGATVAALQAQGREPDWTRQPEDAAPDRVIGVDRPANNEAETGVGLGAPIYVYALLESALRGASGEQAEEHLRRIADLWARHSAIAADNPYAWDPTVRTAEEVATPTPANRAVSGDYTKLMCANLQVDLAAGVVVTSVAAARALGVPQEKWVFLHAGASATDEWFVSERADLASSPAIAAAGAAVLEHAGITVDDLGPVDLYSCFPAAVQLGAAAIGLPWDDPARPLSVTGGLTSAGGPGNGYGLHAVATMVPTLRERPGEYGLSSSLGWYATKHALGVYSATPPQQRFAHLKPAFDRPAPRPVRTELDGEAVVEAVTVSHDREGRSEGAIVSAIAPDGARVLLRRDSDEDLALLTGTDPLRRTVREEGGRLVLGDERVDLPEAPPAPLRTHREGDGVLVITLDRPEVRNAIDLRTARLLERAVDDAEADDSVRVLVLTGAGRSFCAGMDLASAAKGQFPVTERRGPLGLTAEPPTKPTIAAVEGAALAGGFELALCADLVVAAEDSTFGLPEVKRGLLAAAGGLLRISTRLPRAVALEVALVGDALPASRMHELGLVNRVVAPGDALTVALDLAASIAGNAPLSVRVGKRVVEEAPTWPVEDAFTRQSELASPVILSDDAKEGVAAFAEKREPRWTGR
;
A
#
# COMPACT_ATOMS: atom_id res chain seq x y z
N MET A 1 -43.72 -45.58 37.44
CA MET A 1 -42.87 -46.16 36.37
C MET A 1 -43.78 -46.73 35.28
N PRO A 2 -43.39 -46.75 34.00
CA PRO A 2 -42.86 -45.70 33.10
C PRO A 2 -43.87 -45.42 31.94
N SER A 3 -43.89 -44.28 31.25
CA SER A 3 -43.18 -44.07 29.97
C SER A 3 -43.27 -42.60 29.49
N LEU A 4 -42.31 -42.23 28.66
CA LEU A 4 -41.91 -40.92 28.12
C LEU A 4 -43.00 -40.05 27.44
N PRO A 5 -42.78 -38.71 27.41
CA PRO A 5 -43.13 -37.87 26.26
C PRO A 5 -41.90 -37.16 25.65
N PRO A 6 -41.97 -36.74 24.36
CA PRO A 6 -40.86 -36.11 23.65
C PRO A 6 -40.85 -34.57 23.82
N PRO A 7 -39.70 -33.90 23.64
CA PRO A 7 -39.71 -32.48 23.30
C PRO A 7 -38.79 -32.16 22.11
N VAL A 8 -39.32 -31.52 21.06
CA VAL A 8 -38.52 -30.61 20.21
C VAL A 8 -39.45 -29.53 19.65
N LYS A 9 -39.27 -28.28 20.12
CA LYS A 9 -39.30 -27.01 19.36
C LYS A 9 -39.42 -25.83 20.32
N ARG A 10 -38.29 -25.43 20.92
CA ARG A 10 -37.99 -24.08 21.46
C ARG A 10 -36.57 -24.09 22.03
N ALA A 11 -35.57 -24.03 21.15
CA ALA A 11 -34.15 -23.80 21.52
C ALA A 11 -33.29 -23.44 20.29
N THR A 12 -33.76 -22.55 19.40
CA THR A 12 -32.99 -22.13 18.21
C THR A 12 -33.00 -20.62 17.97
N ALA A 13 -33.05 -19.81 19.04
CA ALA A 13 -32.97 -18.36 18.91
C ALA A 13 -32.10 -17.65 19.98
N THR A 14 -31.20 -18.36 20.65
CA THR A 14 -30.38 -17.75 21.74
C THR A 14 -28.96 -18.32 21.85
N VAL A 15 -28.36 -18.76 20.74
CA VAL A 15 -26.93 -19.20 20.70
C VAL A 15 -26.15 -18.56 19.54
N ARG A 16 -26.73 -17.58 18.81
CA ARG A 16 -26.04 -16.93 17.68
C ARG A 16 -25.48 -15.54 17.95
N THR A 17 -25.22 -15.21 19.22
CA THR A 17 -24.79 -13.85 19.62
C THR A 17 -23.61 -13.78 20.60
N LEU A 18 -22.89 -14.89 20.83
CA LEU A 18 -21.68 -14.91 21.68
C LEU A 18 -20.54 -15.82 21.16
N ALA A 19 -20.60 -16.25 19.91
CA ALA A 19 -19.56 -17.10 19.30
C ALA A 19 -18.23 -16.40 18.92
N PRO A 20 -18.13 -15.07 18.70
CA PRO A 20 -16.82 -14.47 18.33
C PRO A 20 -15.88 -14.20 19.52
N VAL A 21 -16.35 -14.22 20.77
CA VAL A 21 -15.59 -13.69 21.93
C VAL A 21 -14.90 -14.77 22.77
N LEU A 22 -15.18 -16.06 22.53
CA LEU A 22 -14.51 -17.18 23.23
C LEU A 22 -13.53 -17.98 22.35
N GLY A 23 -13.37 -17.61 21.07
CA GLY A 23 -12.46 -18.27 20.12
C GLY A 23 -11.02 -17.74 20.13
N GLN A 24 -10.78 -16.53 20.66
CA GLN A 24 -9.46 -15.88 20.64
C GLN A 24 -8.62 -16.14 21.89
N THR A 25 -9.23 -16.40 23.05
CA THR A 25 -8.50 -16.66 24.30
C THR A 25 -7.97 -18.09 24.42
N ALA A 26 -8.50 -19.04 23.62
CA ALA A 26 -8.06 -20.43 23.61
C ALA A 26 -6.83 -20.71 22.71
N LYS A 27 -6.46 -19.78 21.82
CA LYS A 27 -5.25 -19.90 20.97
C LYS A 27 -3.95 -19.43 21.65
N VAL A 28 -4.04 -18.61 22.69
CA VAL A 28 -2.86 -18.06 23.39
C VAL A 28 -2.31 -19.01 24.47
N VAL A 29 -3.13 -19.91 25.02
CA VAL A 29 -2.68 -20.86 26.07
C VAL A 29 -2.26 -22.22 25.52
N ALA A 30 -2.56 -22.52 24.25
CA ALA A 30 -2.17 -23.79 23.61
C ALA A 30 -0.72 -23.79 23.06
N GLY A 31 -0.14 -22.61 22.77
CA GLY A 31 1.25 -22.51 22.31
C GLY A 31 2.31 -22.87 23.36
N ASP A 32 1.99 -22.65 24.64
CA ASP A 32 2.94 -22.85 25.75
C ASP A 32 2.97 -24.28 26.32
N LEU A 33 2.07 -25.15 25.85
CA LEU A 33 1.96 -26.55 26.31
C LEU A 33 2.39 -27.58 25.26
N VAL A 34 2.54 -27.19 23.99
CA VAL A 34 3.00 -28.10 22.93
C VAL A 34 4.53 -28.29 22.93
N GLY A 35 5.28 -27.41 23.59
CA GLY A 35 6.73 -27.56 23.76
C GLY A 35 7.19 -28.59 24.81
N LYS A 36 6.27 -29.27 25.54
CA LYS A 36 6.65 -30.15 26.66
C LYS A 36 6.34 -31.65 26.51
N VAL A 37 5.74 -32.13 25.42
CA VAL A 37 5.30 -33.56 25.35
C VAL A 37 5.52 -34.26 23.99
N LEU A 38 6.43 -33.79 23.12
CA LEU A 38 6.85 -34.55 21.93
C LEU A 38 8.38 -34.64 21.83
N PRO A 39 8.99 -35.81 22.12
CA PRO A 39 10.38 -36.06 21.78
C PRO A 39 10.47 -36.43 20.31
N GLY A 40 11.05 -35.55 19.49
CA GLY A 40 11.41 -35.87 18.11
C GLY A 40 10.83 -34.92 17.06
N ALA A 41 11.31 -33.68 17.04
CA ALA A 41 11.34 -32.80 15.85
C ALA A 41 12.30 -31.62 16.15
N GLY A 42 13.52 -31.95 16.52
CA GLY A 42 14.64 -31.01 16.52
C GLY A 42 15.76 -31.75 15.83
N GLY A 43 16.13 -31.32 14.63
CA GLY A 43 17.41 -31.73 14.05
C GLY A 43 18.50 -31.23 14.98
N SER A 44 18.93 -32.07 15.93
CA SER A 44 20.11 -31.80 16.72
C SER A 44 21.29 -31.88 15.77
N ALA A 45 21.85 -30.73 15.42
CA ALA A 45 23.20 -30.68 14.87
C ALA A 45 24.13 -31.48 15.80
N PRO A 46 25.14 -32.19 15.27
CA PRO A 46 26.07 -32.95 16.11
C PRO A 46 26.72 -31.99 17.10
N THR A 47 26.44 -32.16 18.39
CA THR A 47 27.19 -31.52 19.46
C THR A 47 28.59 -32.13 19.43
N SER A 48 29.60 -31.36 19.01
CA SER A 48 30.98 -31.83 19.05
C SER A 48 31.39 -32.10 20.50
N ASP A 49 31.97 -33.26 20.78
CA ASP A 49 32.56 -33.60 22.09
C ASP A 49 33.87 -32.83 22.37
N VAL A 50 34.26 -31.90 21.49
CA VAL A 50 35.44 -31.06 21.65
C VAL A 50 35.19 -29.95 22.66
N VAL A 51 35.94 -29.99 23.76
CA VAL A 51 35.93 -28.96 24.79
C VAL A 51 36.77 -27.77 24.34
N VAL A 52 36.12 -26.66 23.99
CA VAL A 52 36.81 -25.39 23.70
C VAL A 52 37.02 -24.60 25.01
N PRO A 53 38.28 -24.30 25.40
CA PRO A 53 38.57 -23.63 26.67
C PRO A 53 37.98 -22.22 26.73
N GLU A 54 37.65 -21.77 27.93
CA GLU A 54 37.18 -20.39 28.17
C GLU A 54 38.31 -19.39 27.86
N PRO A 55 38.04 -18.31 27.10
CA PRO A 55 39.05 -17.31 26.79
C PRO A 55 39.54 -16.59 28.05
N ALA A 56 40.84 -16.28 28.09
CA ALA A 56 41.41 -15.48 29.18
C ALA A 56 40.77 -14.09 29.23
N GLY A 57 40.33 -13.65 30.42
CA GLY A 57 39.77 -12.32 30.66
C GLY A 57 38.24 -12.22 30.67
N VAL A 58 37.51 -13.25 30.23
CA VAL A 58 36.03 -13.29 30.31
C VAL A 58 35.56 -13.31 31.78
N ALA A 59 36.31 -13.99 32.65
CA ALA A 59 36.03 -14.10 34.07
C ALA A 59 36.06 -12.75 34.84
N ASP A 60 36.64 -11.70 34.24
CA ASP A 60 36.75 -10.37 34.85
C ASP A 60 35.40 -9.62 34.89
N TYR A 61 34.37 -10.14 34.21
CA TYR A 61 33.07 -9.49 34.04
C TYR A 61 31.98 -10.17 34.88
N SER A 62 31.08 -9.38 35.46
CA SER A 62 29.98 -9.89 36.29
C SER A 62 28.85 -10.58 35.50
N ARG A 63 28.67 -10.26 34.21
CA ARG A 63 27.70 -10.94 33.33
C ARG A 63 28.36 -11.37 32.03
N ARG A 64 28.15 -12.63 31.65
CA ARG A 64 28.75 -13.25 30.47
C ARG A 64 27.79 -14.25 29.82
N VAL A 65 27.90 -14.38 28.51
CA VAL A 65 27.15 -15.32 27.67
C VAL A 65 28.12 -15.98 26.70
N GLN A 66 27.81 -17.21 26.31
CA GLN A 66 28.64 -17.99 25.39
C GLN A 66 27.77 -18.79 24.43
N GLY A 67 28.32 -19.10 23.27
CA GLY A 67 27.77 -20.07 22.33
C GLY A 67 28.92 -20.83 21.65
N GLN A 68 28.64 -22.04 21.18
CA GLN A 68 29.60 -22.81 20.38
C GLN A 68 28.89 -23.56 19.26
N ARG A 69 29.60 -23.78 18.15
CA ARG A 69 29.12 -24.54 17.00
C ARG A 69 30.26 -25.23 16.28
N HIS A 70 30.03 -26.47 15.83
CA HIS A 70 30.92 -27.16 14.89
C HIS A 70 30.60 -26.72 13.47
N LEU A 71 31.63 -26.41 12.69
CA LEU A 71 31.58 -25.94 11.31
C LEU A 71 32.28 -26.96 10.40
N ALA A 72 31.64 -27.37 9.30
CA ALA A 72 32.21 -28.22 8.25
C ALA A 72 33.12 -27.43 7.29
N ALA A 73 34.06 -26.65 7.84
CA ALA A 73 35.01 -25.81 7.10
C ALA A 73 36.42 -25.91 7.70
N ALA A 74 37.45 -25.63 6.91
CA ALA A 74 38.83 -25.68 7.39
C ALA A 74 39.13 -24.50 8.33
N PRO A 75 39.96 -24.67 9.39
CA PRO A 75 40.23 -23.61 10.36
C PRO A 75 40.78 -22.32 9.73
N ALA A 76 41.52 -22.43 8.62
CA ALA A 76 42.06 -21.29 7.88
C ALA A 76 40.96 -20.40 7.29
N ASP A 77 39.93 -21.01 6.69
CA ASP A 77 38.79 -20.30 6.09
C ASP A 77 37.96 -19.60 7.18
N VAL A 78 37.78 -20.28 8.32
CA VAL A 78 37.09 -19.71 9.49
C VAL A 78 37.84 -18.48 10.01
N VAL A 79 39.16 -18.60 10.24
CA VAL A 79 39.99 -17.50 10.74
C VAL A 79 40.04 -16.34 9.74
N GLU A 80 40.09 -16.63 8.45
CA GLU A 80 40.05 -15.61 7.41
C GLU A 80 38.76 -14.78 7.51
N LEU A 81 37.59 -15.43 7.59
CA LEU A 81 36.31 -14.74 7.69
C LEU A 81 36.13 -13.99 9.01
N LEU A 82 36.62 -14.54 10.13
CA LEU A 82 36.56 -13.87 11.43
C LEU A 82 37.43 -12.61 11.50
N GLY A 83 38.56 -12.61 10.77
CA GLY A 83 39.52 -11.52 10.76
C GLY A 83 39.23 -10.42 9.72
N ASP A 84 38.30 -10.66 8.80
CA ASP A 84 37.90 -9.70 7.77
C ASP A 84 36.87 -8.70 8.33
N LEU A 85 37.30 -7.46 8.54
CA LEU A 85 36.46 -6.41 9.12
C LEU A 85 35.45 -5.86 8.11
N ASP A 86 35.70 -6.02 6.81
CA ASP A 86 34.77 -5.63 5.73
C ASP A 86 33.59 -6.60 5.67
N ARG A 87 33.83 -7.87 5.98
CA ARG A 87 32.82 -8.94 5.96
C ARG A 87 32.19 -9.25 7.32
N LEU A 88 32.56 -8.53 8.37
CA LEU A 88 32.04 -8.78 9.73
C LEU A 88 30.51 -8.69 9.81
N HIS A 89 29.90 -7.79 9.03
CA HIS A 89 28.45 -7.60 8.96
C HIS A 89 27.70 -8.83 8.43
N GLU A 90 28.36 -9.69 7.64
CA GLU A 90 27.73 -10.88 7.04
C GLU A 90 27.34 -11.93 8.10
N TRP A 91 28.01 -11.94 9.25
CA TRP A 91 27.79 -12.98 10.27
C TRP A 91 27.61 -12.45 11.69
N LEU A 92 28.23 -11.33 12.08
CA LEU A 92 28.15 -10.83 13.45
C LEU A 92 26.86 -10.00 13.66
N VAL A 93 25.84 -10.58 14.29
CA VAL A 93 24.54 -9.95 14.59
C VAL A 93 24.68 -8.69 15.44
N LEU A 94 25.67 -8.63 16.32
CA LEU A 94 25.92 -7.45 17.13
C LEU A 94 26.45 -6.27 16.31
N HIS A 95 26.95 -6.47 15.10
CA HIS A 95 27.53 -5.41 14.28
C HIS A 95 26.45 -4.62 13.53
N LEU A 96 26.47 -3.29 13.67
CA LEU A 96 25.67 -2.38 12.87
C LEU A 96 26.56 -1.65 11.84
N SER A 97 27.57 -0.93 12.33
CA SER A 97 28.49 -0.18 11.48
C SER A 97 29.86 0.03 12.15
N TRP A 98 30.85 0.44 11.37
CA TRP A 98 32.10 1.00 11.89
C TRP A 98 32.04 2.55 11.93
N ARG A 99 32.94 3.17 12.72
CA ARG A 99 33.16 4.62 12.76
C ARG A 99 34.65 4.94 12.67
N GLY A 100 34.98 5.90 11.80
CA GLY A 100 36.35 6.36 11.59
C GLY A 100 37.17 5.41 10.70
N GLU A 101 38.47 5.70 10.57
CA GLU A 101 39.39 4.84 9.84
C GLU A 101 39.59 3.51 10.58
N ARG A 102 39.61 2.41 9.84
CA ARG A 102 39.93 1.07 10.33
C ARG A 102 40.78 0.31 9.31
N PRO A 103 41.60 -0.66 9.74
CA PRO A 103 42.19 -1.62 8.82
C PRO A 103 41.12 -2.50 8.18
N ALA A 104 41.43 -3.08 7.02
CA ALA A 104 40.57 -4.06 6.36
C ALA A 104 40.53 -5.40 7.14
N ARG A 105 41.60 -5.71 7.88
CA ARG A 105 41.71 -6.92 8.72
C ARG A 105 41.93 -6.58 10.19
N MET A 106 41.54 -7.48 11.09
CA MET A 106 41.84 -7.36 12.52
C MET A 106 43.36 -7.42 12.75
N GLU A 107 43.92 -6.34 13.29
CA GLU A 107 45.34 -6.23 13.64
C GLU A 107 45.50 -6.02 15.14
N VAL A 108 46.40 -6.77 15.78
CA VAL A 108 46.65 -6.67 17.23
C VAL A 108 47.13 -5.26 17.58
N GLY A 109 46.51 -4.66 18.60
CA GLY A 109 46.77 -3.29 19.02
C GLY A 109 45.94 -2.23 18.28
N ALA A 110 45.19 -2.59 17.24
CA ALA A 110 44.30 -1.66 16.56
C ALA A 110 43.15 -1.22 17.48
N THR A 111 42.79 0.06 17.41
CA THR A 111 41.60 0.60 18.08
C THR A 111 40.49 0.79 17.07
N LEU A 112 39.34 0.16 17.31
CA LEU A 112 38.19 0.19 16.41
C LEU A 112 37.03 0.89 17.12
N VAL A 113 36.23 1.65 16.38
CA VAL A 113 34.98 2.21 16.91
C VAL A 113 33.84 1.58 16.14
N GLN A 114 32.94 0.90 16.83
CA GLN A 114 31.83 0.14 16.25
C GLN A 114 30.49 0.66 16.82
N GLN A 115 29.46 0.72 15.97
CA GLN A 115 28.07 0.70 16.43
C GLN A 115 27.64 -0.76 16.57
N ILE A 116 27.16 -1.12 17.76
CA ILE A 116 26.64 -2.45 18.06
C ILE A 116 25.18 -2.40 18.46
N SER A 117 24.42 -3.46 18.16
CA SER A 117 23.05 -3.63 18.66
C SER A 117 23.04 -4.25 20.05
N LEU A 118 22.41 -3.60 21.02
CA LEU A 118 22.18 -4.10 22.38
C LEU A 118 20.70 -3.90 22.73
N MET A 119 19.93 -4.97 22.89
CA MET A 119 18.45 -4.90 23.03
C MET A 119 17.79 -4.19 21.84
N ASP A 120 18.33 -4.41 20.63
CA ASP A 120 17.88 -3.74 19.40
C ASP A 120 18.11 -2.21 19.40
N ILE A 121 19.02 -1.75 20.27
CA ILE A 121 19.42 -0.34 20.40
C ILE A 121 20.87 -0.17 19.91
N PRO A 122 21.14 0.77 18.98
CA PRO A 122 22.50 1.14 18.61
C PRO A 122 23.28 1.73 19.79
N ALA A 123 24.42 1.12 20.12
CA ALA A 123 25.35 1.59 21.14
C ALA A 123 26.77 1.66 20.57
N GLN A 124 27.51 2.70 20.91
CA GLN A 124 28.90 2.83 20.46
C GLN A 124 29.84 2.03 21.36
N ALA A 125 30.54 1.04 20.81
CA ALA A 125 31.65 0.35 21.46
C ALA A 125 32.98 0.83 20.87
N ARG A 126 33.93 1.17 21.75
CA ARG A 126 35.33 1.41 21.37
C ARG A 126 36.15 0.19 21.76
N TRP A 127 36.67 -0.53 20.78
CA TRP A 127 37.42 -1.76 20.93
C TRP A 127 38.92 -1.53 20.84
N THR A 128 39.67 -2.35 21.57
CA THR A 128 41.09 -2.63 21.32
C THR A 128 41.21 -4.11 20.98
N VAL A 129 41.89 -4.42 19.88
CA VAL A 129 42.17 -5.80 19.46
C VAL A 129 43.31 -6.34 20.32
N GLU A 130 43.02 -7.22 21.27
CA GLU A 130 44.03 -7.84 22.15
C GLU A 130 44.68 -9.06 21.48
N ARG A 131 43.92 -9.76 20.63
CA ARG A 131 44.38 -10.96 19.90
C ARG A 131 43.68 -11.05 18.55
N ALA A 132 44.42 -11.42 17.51
CA ALA A 132 43.92 -11.80 16.20
C ALA A 132 44.96 -12.74 15.56
N ASP A 133 44.71 -14.05 15.61
CA ASP A 133 45.65 -15.08 15.14
C ASP A 133 44.90 -16.33 14.64
N GLY A 134 45.65 -17.40 14.33
CA GLY A 134 45.10 -18.68 13.86
C GLY A 134 44.14 -19.39 14.83
N SER A 135 43.94 -18.88 16.04
CA SER A 135 42.98 -19.39 17.02
C SER A 135 41.78 -18.45 17.23
N GLY A 136 41.59 -17.43 16.38
CA GLY A 136 40.48 -16.47 16.43
C GLY A 136 40.89 -15.09 16.95
N PHE A 137 39.97 -14.37 17.61
CA PHE A 137 40.19 -13.00 18.08
C PHE A 137 39.75 -12.73 19.52
N ALA A 138 40.23 -11.62 20.09
CA ALA A 138 39.77 -11.07 21.36
C ALA A 138 39.68 -9.54 21.28
N LEU A 139 38.50 -9.00 21.57
CA LEU A 139 38.23 -7.58 21.64
C LEU A 139 37.86 -7.18 23.07
N ARG A 140 38.52 -6.15 23.60
CA ARG A 140 38.08 -5.46 24.82
C ARG A 140 37.65 -4.05 24.49
N GLY A 141 36.55 -3.60 25.09
CA GLY A 141 36.03 -2.28 24.79
C GLY A 141 35.25 -1.60 25.88
N THR A 142 34.91 -0.34 25.59
CA THR A 142 34.10 0.52 26.44
C THR A 142 32.90 1.04 25.65
N GLY A 143 31.72 0.95 26.28
CA GLY A 143 30.45 1.44 25.79
C GLY A 143 30.03 2.77 26.44
N PRO A 144 28.85 3.33 26.09
CA PRO A 144 28.31 4.51 26.73
C PRO A 144 28.04 4.28 28.23
N MET A 145 27.98 5.37 29.00
CA MET A 145 27.62 5.35 30.44
C MET A 145 28.53 4.47 31.34
N GLY A 146 29.78 4.26 30.93
CA GLY A 146 30.75 3.49 31.72
C GLY A 146 30.56 1.97 31.68
N ILE A 147 29.84 1.47 30.68
CA ILE A 147 29.72 0.04 30.41
C ILE A 147 31.05 -0.49 29.85
N THR A 148 31.54 -1.61 30.34
CA THR A 148 32.66 -2.35 29.73
C THR A 148 32.11 -3.55 28.96
N VAL A 149 32.67 -3.79 27.78
CA VAL A 149 32.25 -4.86 26.87
C VAL A 149 33.44 -5.70 26.43
N GLY A 150 33.23 -7.00 26.27
CA GLY A 150 34.21 -7.90 25.67
C GLY A 150 33.56 -8.84 24.68
N LEU A 151 34.27 -9.17 23.59
CA LEU A 151 33.85 -10.12 22.57
C LEU A 151 35.05 -11.00 22.17
N TRP A 152 34.84 -12.32 22.18
CA TRP A 152 35.87 -13.29 21.82
C TRP A 152 35.32 -14.28 20.81
N ALA A 153 36.18 -14.71 19.88
CA ALA A 153 35.98 -15.89 19.06
C ALA A 153 37.20 -16.81 19.20
N THR A 154 36.94 -18.07 19.56
CA THR A 154 37.96 -19.11 19.74
C THR A 154 37.72 -20.22 18.73
N VAL A 155 38.75 -20.52 17.92
CA VAL A 155 38.70 -21.49 16.83
C VAL A 155 39.54 -22.71 17.21
N VAL A 156 38.94 -23.91 17.18
CA VAL A 156 39.61 -25.18 17.48
C VAL A 156 39.39 -26.19 16.34
N PRO A 157 40.45 -26.72 15.72
CA PRO A 157 40.31 -27.79 14.73
C PRO A 157 39.76 -29.07 15.35
N ASP A 158 38.82 -29.73 14.67
CA ASP A 158 38.22 -31.00 15.10
C ASP A 158 38.13 -31.96 13.91
N GLY A 159 39.26 -32.54 13.48
CA GLY A 159 39.40 -33.70 12.56
C GLY A 159 38.59 -33.72 11.24
N ALA A 160 37.26 -33.63 11.33
CA ALA A 160 36.25 -33.48 10.28
C ALA A 160 35.79 -32.01 10.04
N GLY A 161 36.26 -31.02 10.81
CA GLY A 161 35.87 -29.61 10.68
C GLY A 161 36.55 -28.69 11.70
N THR A 162 35.82 -27.65 12.12
CA THR A 162 36.31 -26.61 13.05
C THR A 162 35.23 -26.28 14.08
N VAL A 163 35.55 -26.30 15.37
CA VAL A 163 34.64 -25.79 16.42
C VAL A 163 34.95 -24.33 16.70
N VAL A 164 33.92 -23.48 16.60
CA VAL A 164 33.99 -22.06 16.96
C VAL A 164 33.19 -21.82 18.22
N ARG A 165 33.84 -21.22 19.22
CA ARG A 165 33.21 -20.72 20.44
C ARG A 165 33.22 -19.19 20.42
N MET A 166 32.08 -18.58 20.68
CA MET A 166 31.97 -17.15 20.91
C MET A 166 31.60 -16.87 22.37
N ASP A 167 32.27 -15.89 22.95
CA ASP A 167 31.96 -15.38 24.29
C ASP A 167 31.72 -13.87 24.20
N ALA A 168 30.73 -13.36 24.93
CA ALA A 168 30.53 -11.94 25.13
C ALA A 168 30.29 -11.63 26.60
N ALA A 169 30.78 -10.48 27.05
CA ALA A 169 30.68 -10.07 28.44
C ALA A 169 30.35 -8.58 28.58
N LEU A 170 29.56 -8.25 29.60
CA LEU A 170 29.03 -6.91 29.89
C LEU A 170 29.20 -6.60 31.39
N ASP A 171 29.70 -5.42 31.73
CA ASP A 171 29.71 -4.89 33.10
C ASP A 171 29.44 -3.38 33.14
N GLY A 172 29.10 -2.82 34.30
CA GLY A 172 28.88 -1.39 34.52
C GLY A 172 27.60 -1.05 35.28
N PRO A 173 27.39 0.23 35.70
CA PRO A 173 26.25 0.64 36.52
C PRO A 173 24.86 0.36 35.89
N PRO A 174 24.61 0.61 34.59
CA PRO A 174 23.30 0.34 33.96
C PRO A 174 22.95 -1.15 33.87
N VAL A 175 23.97 -2.03 33.88
CA VAL A 175 23.83 -3.49 33.72
C VAL A 175 23.40 -4.17 35.04
N LYS A 176 23.48 -3.46 36.17
CA LYS A 176 23.14 -4.00 37.51
C LYS A 176 21.64 -3.93 37.87
N GLY A 177 20.79 -3.42 36.98
CA GLY A 177 19.32 -3.32 37.14
C GLY A 177 18.49 -4.30 36.27
N PRO A 178 17.14 -4.17 36.24
CA PRO A 178 16.24 -5.06 35.47
C PRO A 178 16.54 -5.05 33.96
N VAL A 179 16.90 -3.88 33.42
CA VAL A 179 17.30 -3.69 32.01
C VAL A 179 18.53 -4.55 31.65
N GLY A 180 19.43 -4.81 32.60
CA GLY A 180 20.63 -5.61 32.38
C GLY A 180 20.35 -7.09 32.12
N LEU A 181 19.20 -7.64 32.55
CA LEU A 181 18.82 -9.02 32.21
C LEU A 181 18.39 -9.12 30.74
N THR A 182 17.62 -8.14 30.26
CA THR A 182 17.20 -8.05 28.85
C THR A 182 18.40 -7.85 27.93
N ALA A 183 19.37 -7.01 28.31
CA ALA A 183 20.60 -6.79 27.54
C ALA A 183 21.42 -8.06 27.37
N VAL A 184 21.63 -8.82 28.45
CA VAL A 184 22.37 -10.08 28.39
C VAL A 184 21.68 -11.11 27.51
N ARG A 185 20.34 -11.22 27.61
CA ARG A 185 19.56 -12.14 26.78
C ARG A 185 19.60 -11.76 25.30
N SER A 186 19.54 -10.47 24.98
CA SER A 186 19.69 -9.98 23.60
C SER A 186 21.07 -10.33 23.01
N VAL A 187 22.14 -10.17 23.79
CA VAL A 187 23.49 -10.57 23.35
C VAL A 187 23.64 -12.08 23.19
N GLU A 188 23.04 -12.87 24.09
CA GLU A 188 23.04 -14.34 23.97
C GLU A 188 22.38 -14.81 22.67
N VAL A 189 21.22 -14.25 22.35
CA VAL A 189 20.51 -14.50 21.08
C VAL A 189 21.39 -14.08 19.91
N ALA A 190 21.97 -12.88 19.96
CA ALA A 190 22.85 -12.40 18.90
C ALA A 190 24.08 -13.28 18.66
N LEU A 191 24.72 -13.82 19.71
CA LEU A 191 25.86 -14.73 19.55
C LEU A 191 25.46 -16.06 18.91
N ARG A 192 24.36 -16.65 19.36
CA ARG A 192 23.84 -17.91 18.79
C ARG A 192 23.52 -17.73 17.31
N ASP A 193 22.84 -16.64 16.98
CA ASP A 193 22.44 -16.35 15.61
C ASP A 193 23.68 -16.02 14.75
N SER A 194 24.71 -15.37 15.32
CA SER A 194 25.99 -15.12 14.64
C SER A 194 26.73 -16.41 14.29
N LEU A 195 26.76 -17.38 15.21
CA LEU A 195 27.36 -18.70 14.96
C LEU A 195 26.61 -19.48 13.89
N ALA A 196 25.28 -19.33 13.80
CA ALA A 196 24.48 -19.96 12.76
C ALA A 196 24.77 -19.36 11.37
N LEU A 197 24.91 -18.04 11.28
CA LEU A 197 25.26 -17.34 10.03
C LEU A 197 26.68 -17.65 9.59
N LEU A 198 27.63 -17.65 10.52
CA LEU A 198 29.01 -18.04 10.27
C LEU A 198 29.08 -19.45 9.67
N ALA A 199 28.29 -20.39 10.20
CA ALA A 199 28.18 -21.73 9.63
C ALA A 199 27.63 -21.71 8.20
N GLY A 200 26.55 -20.96 7.95
CA GLY A 200 25.97 -20.87 6.61
C GLY A 200 26.95 -20.35 5.55
N LEU A 201 27.71 -19.31 5.86
CA LEU A 201 28.71 -18.73 4.94
C LEU A 201 29.84 -19.70 4.57
N LEU A 202 30.23 -20.58 5.50
CA LEU A 202 31.39 -21.46 5.36
C LEU A 202 31.05 -22.87 4.90
N GLU A 203 29.86 -23.37 5.22
CA GLU A 203 29.40 -24.73 4.87
C GLU A 203 28.66 -24.78 3.52
N GLY A 204 28.53 -23.64 2.83
CA GLY A 204 27.77 -23.52 1.58
C GLY A 204 26.25 -23.62 1.77
N GLY A 205 25.77 -23.66 3.02
CA GLY A 205 24.36 -23.49 3.34
C GLY A 205 24.03 -22.01 3.29
N ALA A 206 23.58 -21.52 2.14
CA ALA A 206 23.15 -20.13 2.00
C ALA A 206 22.24 -19.77 3.18
N SER A 207 22.71 -18.89 4.06
CA SER A 207 21.76 -18.06 4.80
C SER A 207 20.98 -17.32 3.72
N GLY A 208 19.70 -17.63 3.57
CA GLY A 208 18.88 -17.11 2.47
C GLY A 208 18.81 -15.58 2.44
N ARG A 209 19.08 -14.91 3.58
CA ARG A 209 19.03 -13.46 3.69
C ARG A 209 20.40 -12.82 3.55
N LEU A 210 20.53 -11.92 2.57
CA LEU A 210 21.72 -11.13 2.35
C LEU A 210 21.87 -10.08 3.46
N ARG A 211 22.93 -10.18 4.26
CA ARG A 211 23.34 -9.10 5.17
C ARG A 211 24.22 -8.11 4.43
N VAL A 212 23.96 -6.82 4.65
CA VAL A 212 24.66 -5.73 3.97
C VAL A 212 25.20 -4.73 4.97
N ALA A 213 26.28 -4.04 4.63
CA ALA A 213 26.83 -2.98 5.45
C ALA A 213 25.88 -1.77 5.49
N GLU A 214 25.68 -1.18 6.68
CA GLU A 214 24.91 0.06 6.87
C GLU A 214 25.68 1.33 6.42
N GLU A 215 26.85 1.17 5.81
CA GLU A 215 27.67 2.29 5.35
C GLU A 215 27.10 2.88 4.05
N PRO A 216 27.01 4.21 3.94
CA PRO A 216 26.57 4.87 2.71
C PRO A 216 27.35 4.42 1.47
N VAL A 217 26.66 4.42 0.33
CA VAL A 217 27.20 3.94 -0.95
C VAL A 217 27.48 5.13 -1.85
N VAL A 218 28.71 5.28 -2.35
CA VAL A 218 29.02 6.34 -3.33
C VAL A 218 28.58 5.87 -4.71
N HIS A 219 27.73 6.67 -5.36
CA HIS A 219 27.37 6.46 -6.76
C HIS A 219 28.49 7.00 -7.67
N GLU A 220 29.17 6.14 -8.40
CA GLU A 220 30.41 6.41 -9.12
C GLU A 220 30.26 7.52 -10.16
N ARG A 221 29.16 7.51 -10.93
CA ARG A 221 28.96 8.49 -12.01
C ARG A 221 28.73 9.91 -11.50
N THR A 222 28.02 10.06 -10.39
CA THR A 222 27.61 11.39 -9.88
C THR A 222 28.40 11.85 -8.66
N GLY A 223 29.14 10.94 -8.01
CA GLY A 223 29.80 11.17 -6.72
C GLY A 223 28.82 11.32 -5.54
N THR A 224 27.53 11.07 -5.76
CA THR A 224 26.49 11.22 -4.73
C THR A 224 26.66 10.14 -3.67
N LEU A 225 26.67 10.52 -2.40
CA LEU A 225 26.62 9.58 -1.29
C LEU A 225 25.17 9.17 -1.03
N LEU A 226 24.87 7.89 -1.18
CA LEU A 226 23.53 7.32 -1.07
C LEU A 226 23.33 6.62 0.26
N ASP A 227 22.10 6.71 0.77
CA ASP A 227 21.66 5.90 1.88
C ASP A 227 21.73 4.41 1.49
N PRO A 228 22.28 3.52 2.34
CA PRO A 228 22.39 2.09 2.02
C PRO A 228 21.06 1.43 1.66
N SER A 229 19.94 1.94 2.20
CA SER A 229 18.58 1.45 1.95
C SER A 229 17.91 2.05 0.71
N THR A 230 18.62 2.87 -0.09
CA THR A 230 18.04 3.45 -1.31
C THR A 230 17.62 2.33 -2.28
N PRO A 231 16.35 2.27 -2.72
CA PRO A 231 15.89 1.21 -3.61
C PRO A 231 16.33 1.44 -5.05
N VAL A 232 16.76 0.37 -5.70
CA VAL A 232 17.25 0.37 -7.08
C VAL A 232 16.77 -0.88 -7.82
N VAL A 233 16.30 -0.71 -9.05
CA VAL A 233 16.09 -1.82 -9.98
C VAL A 233 17.45 -2.21 -10.57
N VAL A 234 17.87 -3.45 -10.35
CA VAL A 234 19.17 -3.97 -10.81
C VAL A 234 19.04 -4.93 -11.99
N GLY A 235 17.88 -5.57 -12.14
CA GLY A 235 17.63 -6.56 -13.18
C GLY A 235 16.18 -6.53 -13.64
N VAL A 236 15.98 -6.64 -14.96
CA VAL A 236 14.65 -6.79 -15.56
C VAL A 236 14.66 -7.91 -16.60
N GLY A 237 13.55 -8.64 -16.71
CA GLY A 237 13.44 -9.77 -17.61
C GLY A 237 12.02 -9.92 -18.15
N GLN A 238 11.93 -10.34 -19.40
CA GLN A 238 10.67 -10.55 -20.10
C GLN A 238 10.70 -11.84 -20.89
N VAL A 239 9.55 -12.52 -20.97
CA VAL A 239 9.32 -13.73 -21.75
C VAL A 239 8.07 -13.54 -22.59
N VAL A 240 8.13 -13.98 -23.84
CA VAL A 240 6.98 -14.05 -24.75
C VAL A 240 6.93 -15.43 -25.41
N GLN A 241 5.75 -16.06 -25.39
CA GLN A 241 5.50 -17.33 -26.06
C GLN A 241 4.38 -17.18 -27.08
N ARG A 242 4.70 -16.70 -28.29
CA ARG A 242 3.69 -16.46 -29.35
C ARG A 242 3.03 -17.74 -29.87
N THR A 243 3.70 -18.88 -29.71
CA THR A 243 3.20 -20.20 -30.11
C THR A 243 3.11 -21.09 -28.88
N PRO A 244 1.89 -21.36 -28.38
CA PRO A 244 1.67 -22.31 -27.29
C PRO A 244 2.22 -23.71 -27.59
N ASP A 245 2.91 -24.31 -26.62
CA ASP A 245 3.23 -25.74 -26.63
C ASP A 245 2.09 -26.46 -25.90
N LEU A 246 1.24 -27.17 -26.64
CA LEU A 246 0.06 -27.83 -26.07
C LEU A 246 0.37 -29.22 -25.51
N GLU A 247 1.54 -29.77 -25.81
CA GLU A 247 1.97 -31.06 -25.26
C GLU A 247 2.64 -30.85 -23.90
N HIS A 248 3.40 -29.76 -23.74
CA HIS A 248 4.02 -29.35 -22.48
C HIS A 248 3.68 -27.88 -22.17
N PRO A 249 2.42 -27.58 -21.81
CA PRO A 249 1.98 -26.20 -21.57
C PRO A 249 2.68 -25.62 -20.33
N VAL A 250 3.39 -24.51 -20.55
CA VAL A 250 4.10 -23.77 -19.50
C VAL A 250 3.08 -23.07 -18.62
N GLU A 251 3.09 -23.36 -17.32
CA GLU A 251 2.20 -22.69 -16.38
C GLU A 251 2.69 -21.27 -16.02
N PRO A 252 1.79 -20.36 -15.60
CA PRO A 252 2.17 -18.97 -15.31
C PRO A 252 3.33 -18.81 -14.31
N VAL A 253 3.35 -19.58 -13.23
CA VAL A 253 4.44 -19.53 -12.24
C VAL A 253 5.79 -19.92 -12.86
N GLU A 254 5.82 -20.93 -13.74
CA GLU A 254 7.04 -21.31 -14.44
C GLU A 254 7.50 -20.19 -15.39
N ALA A 255 6.56 -19.53 -16.08
CA ALA A 255 6.86 -18.38 -16.93
C ALA A 255 7.42 -17.19 -16.11
N MET A 256 6.90 -16.94 -14.91
CA MET A 256 7.45 -15.94 -13.98
C MET A 256 8.90 -16.27 -13.57
N VAL A 257 9.19 -17.53 -13.25
CA VAL A 257 10.56 -17.99 -12.91
C VAL A 257 11.51 -17.79 -14.09
N ARG A 258 11.07 -18.07 -15.32
CA ARG A 258 11.87 -17.79 -16.53
C ARG A 258 12.15 -16.30 -16.70
N ALA A 259 11.16 -15.44 -16.44
CA ALA A 259 11.34 -13.99 -16.50
C ALA A 259 12.28 -13.47 -15.40
N LEU A 260 12.19 -13.99 -14.18
CA LEU A 260 13.11 -13.67 -13.08
C LEU A 260 14.54 -14.14 -13.38
N ARG A 261 14.72 -15.31 -13.98
CA ARG A 261 16.05 -15.78 -14.44
C ARG A 261 16.63 -14.87 -15.54
N ALA A 262 15.79 -14.35 -16.43
CA ALA A 262 16.23 -13.33 -17.39
C ALA A 262 16.62 -12.02 -16.69
N ALA A 263 15.90 -11.62 -15.65
CA ALA A 263 16.24 -10.45 -14.83
C ALA A 263 17.57 -10.63 -14.06
N GLU A 264 17.83 -11.83 -13.53
CA GLU A 264 19.11 -12.21 -12.92
C GLU A 264 20.26 -12.12 -13.92
N GLN A 265 20.05 -12.63 -15.15
CA GLN A 265 21.03 -12.49 -16.24
C GLN A 265 21.30 -11.03 -16.60
N ASP A 266 20.26 -10.18 -16.62
CA ASP A 266 20.43 -8.74 -16.85
C ASP A 266 21.20 -8.04 -15.73
N ALA A 267 20.99 -8.43 -14.47
CA ALA A 267 21.75 -7.94 -13.32
C ALA A 267 23.22 -8.39 -13.35
N GLY A 268 23.49 -9.56 -13.95
CA GLY A 268 24.85 -10.10 -14.13
C GLY A 268 25.42 -10.82 -12.91
N VAL A 269 24.59 -11.08 -11.89
CA VAL A 269 24.97 -11.72 -10.61
C VAL A 269 23.86 -12.66 -10.16
N GLU A 270 24.20 -13.68 -9.35
CA GLU A 270 23.20 -14.56 -8.72
C GLU A 270 22.47 -13.80 -7.59
N VAL A 271 21.15 -13.61 -7.74
CA VAL A 271 20.35 -12.78 -6.83
C VAL A 271 19.06 -13.44 -6.39
N LEU A 272 18.51 -14.37 -7.18
CA LEU A 272 17.17 -14.91 -6.89
C LEU A 272 17.10 -15.70 -5.57
N PRO A 273 18.06 -16.59 -5.24
CA PRO A 273 18.04 -17.32 -3.96
C PRO A 273 18.29 -16.42 -2.74
N ARG A 274 18.63 -15.14 -2.94
CA ARG A 274 18.93 -14.16 -1.88
C ARG A 274 17.74 -13.27 -1.53
N ALA A 275 16.58 -13.54 -2.12
CA ALA A 275 15.39 -12.73 -1.91
C ALA A 275 14.92 -12.79 -0.45
N ASP A 276 14.71 -11.62 0.15
CA ASP A 276 14.02 -11.52 1.44
C ASP A 276 12.50 -11.54 1.25
N LEU A 277 12.03 -11.07 0.08
CA LEU A 277 10.63 -11.04 -0.31
C LEU A 277 10.43 -11.44 -1.77
N VAL A 278 9.36 -12.20 -2.02
CA VAL A 278 8.86 -12.49 -3.37
C VAL A 278 7.45 -11.92 -3.50
N THR A 279 7.28 -11.02 -4.46
CA THR A 279 6.01 -10.39 -4.77
C THR A 279 5.48 -10.89 -6.11
N ALA A 280 4.28 -11.46 -6.12
CA ALA A 280 3.64 -11.94 -7.33
C ALA A 280 2.39 -11.13 -7.68
N VAL A 281 2.27 -10.78 -8.96
CA VAL A 281 1.04 -10.24 -9.55
C VAL A 281 0.17 -11.42 -9.98
N PRO A 282 -1.03 -11.62 -9.40
CA PRO A 282 -1.85 -12.79 -9.68
C PRO A 282 -2.21 -12.92 -11.15
N SER A 283 -2.14 -14.15 -11.67
CA SER A 283 -2.53 -14.49 -13.03
C SER A 283 -4.05 -14.66 -13.15
N ALA A 284 -4.65 -14.06 -14.17
CA ALA A 284 -6.05 -14.27 -14.52
C ALA A 284 -6.27 -15.60 -15.25
N SER A 285 -5.27 -16.11 -15.97
CA SER A 285 -5.35 -17.37 -16.72
C SER A 285 -5.37 -18.62 -15.81
N TRP A 286 -4.85 -18.50 -14.58
CA TRP A 286 -4.88 -19.56 -13.57
C TRP A 286 -4.69 -18.97 -12.17
N THR A 287 -5.60 -19.29 -11.25
CA THR A 287 -5.57 -18.72 -9.89
C THR A 287 -4.85 -19.64 -8.92
N TYR A 288 -3.88 -19.08 -8.21
CA TYR A 288 -3.12 -19.74 -7.16
C TYR A 288 -3.50 -19.14 -5.80
N GLY A 289 -3.52 -19.96 -4.76
CA GLY A 289 -3.77 -19.48 -3.39
C GLY A 289 -2.58 -18.66 -2.86
N ASP A 290 -1.37 -19.23 -2.98
CA ASP A 290 -0.10 -18.55 -2.72
C ASP A 290 0.83 -18.68 -3.95
N GLN A 291 0.62 -17.78 -4.92
CA GLN A 291 1.41 -17.70 -6.15
C GLN A 291 2.87 -17.30 -5.87
N ALA A 292 3.06 -16.39 -4.91
CA ALA A 292 4.38 -15.88 -4.54
C ALA A 292 5.22 -16.98 -3.87
N GLY A 293 4.62 -17.80 -3.00
CA GLY A 293 5.28 -18.95 -2.37
C GLY A 293 5.75 -20.01 -3.37
N LEU A 294 4.97 -20.28 -4.43
CA LEU A 294 5.41 -21.18 -5.49
C LEU A 294 6.62 -20.63 -6.25
N VAL A 295 6.60 -19.34 -6.60
CA VAL A 295 7.75 -18.67 -7.23
C VAL A 295 8.97 -18.73 -6.31
N ALA A 296 8.81 -18.39 -5.02
CA ALA A 296 9.87 -18.41 -4.02
C ALA A 296 10.57 -19.77 -3.93
N SER A 297 9.80 -20.86 -3.86
CA SER A 297 10.34 -22.22 -3.88
C SER A 297 11.13 -22.53 -5.17
N LEU A 298 10.59 -22.18 -6.33
CA LEU A 298 11.21 -22.49 -7.62
C LEU A 298 12.48 -21.69 -7.95
N VAL A 299 12.66 -20.52 -7.29
CA VAL A 299 13.89 -19.72 -7.40
C VAL A 299 14.88 -19.97 -6.26
N GLY A 300 14.58 -20.90 -5.35
CA GLY A 300 15.47 -21.25 -4.23
C GLY A 300 15.43 -20.26 -3.06
N ALA A 301 14.37 -19.46 -2.93
CA ALA A 301 14.17 -18.47 -1.87
C ALA A 301 13.07 -18.90 -0.88
N GLU A 302 13.16 -20.12 -0.36
CA GLU A 302 12.11 -20.73 0.50
C GLU A 302 11.86 -19.98 1.81
N ASP A 303 12.84 -19.20 2.29
CA ASP A 303 12.75 -18.39 3.52
C ASP A 303 12.26 -16.94 3.28
N ALA A 304 11.95 -16.59 2.03
CA ALA A 304 11.45 -15.27 1.66
C ALA A 304 9.99 -15.09 2.13
N GLY A 305 9.66 -13.90 2.60
CA GLY A 305 8.26 -13.54 2.82
C GLY A 305 7.50 -13.41 1.50
N THR A 306 6.22 -13.76 1.48
CA THR A 306 5.43 -13.79 0.25
C THR A 306 4.40 -12.67 0.21
N VAL A 307 4.37 -11.95 -0.91
CA VAL A 307 3.41 -10.85 -1.13
C VAL A 307 2.66 -11.08 -2.43
N GLN A 308 1.35 -10.84 -2.43
CA GLN A 308 0.57 -10.76 -3.67
C GLN A 308 -0.22 -9.47 -3.75
N THR A 309 -0.46 -9.01 -4.96
CA THR A 309 -1.44 -7.93 -5.19
C THR A 309 -2.86 -8.49 -5.19
N SER A 310 -3.87 -7.62 -5.10
CA SER A 310 -5.28 -8.01 -5.23
C SER A 310 -5.49 -8.82 -6.51
N PRO A 311 -6.34 -9.87 -6.51
CA PRO A 311 -6.49 -10.79 -7.64
C PRO A 311 -6.82 -10.16 -8.99
N TYR A 312 -7.49 -9.00 -8.97
CA TYR A 312 -7.91 -8.30 -10.18
C TYR A 312 -7.51 -6.82 -10.13
N GLY A 313 -6.87 -6.36 -11.20
CA GLY A 313 -6.54 -4.97 -11.44
C GLY A 313 -5.19 -4.80 -12.12
N GLY A 314 -5.20 -4.11 -13.27
CA GLY A 314 -3.99 -3.73 -13.99
C GLY A 314 -3.05 -2.79 -13.21
N ASP A 315 -3.48 -2.24 -12.07
CA ASP A 315 -2.68 -1.47 -11.12
C ASP A 315 -1.65 -2.32 -10.36
N GLY A 316 -1.89 -3.64 -10.23
CA GLY A 316 -1.12 -4.53 -9.38
C GLY A 316 0.37 -4.53 -9.68
N ALA A 317 0.77 -4.52 -10.95
CA ALA A 317 2.17 -4.50 -11.35
C ALA A 317 2.98 -3.33 -10.76
N GLN A 318 2.56 -2.09 -11.02
CA GLN A 318 3.25 -0.92 -10.49
C GLN A 318 3.10 -0.81 -8.96
N LEU A 319 1.95 -1.22 -8.42
CA LEU A 319 1.73 -1.28 -6.97
C LEU A 319 2.74 -2.22 -6.27
N ALA A 320 3.00 -3.38 -6.85
CA ALA A 320 3.97 -4.35 -6.34
C ALA A 320 5.40 -3.80 -6.36
N ILE A 321 5.78 -3.07 -7.41
CA ILE A 321 7.10 -2.43 -7.49
C ILE A 321 7.22 -1.30 -6.45
N ASN A 322 6.17 -0.50 -6.28
CA ASN A 322 6.13 0.57 -5.27
C ASN A 322 6.26 0.00 -3.86
N ASP A 323 5.56 -1.09 -3.54
CA ASP A 323 5.66 -1.77 -2.25
C ASP A 323 7.06 -2.39 -2.05
N ALA A 324 7.62 -3.06 -3.07
CA ALA A 324 8.97 -3.62 -3.01
C ALA A 324 10.02 -2.54 -2.67
N ALA A 325 9.96 -1.39 -3.36
CA ALA A 325 10.84 -0.26 -3.08
C ALA A 325 10.59 0.36 -1.70
N ALA A 326 9.34 0.36 -1.20
CA ALA A 326 9.03 0.81 0.15
C ALA A 326 9.61 -0.12 1.22
N GLN A 327 9.54 -1.44 1.04
CA GLN A 327 10.14 -2.41 1.96
C GLN A 327 11.66 -2.25 2.01
N VAL A 328 12.29 -2.02 0.85
CA VAL A 328 13.73 -1.74 0.76
C VAL A 328 14.10 -0.42 1.44
N ALA A 329 13.38 0.66 1.14
CA ALA A 329 13.61 1.99 1.73
C ALA A 329 13.38 2.04 3.26
N ALA A 330 12.54 1.15 3.78
CA ALA A 330 12.31 0.97 5.21
C ALA A 330 13.37 0.05 5.88
N GLY A 331 14.27 -0.56 5.11
CA GLY A 331 15.25 -1.53 5.60
C GLY A 331 14.65 -2.90 5.97
N ALA A 332 13.38 -3.14 5.64
CA ALA A 332 12.69 -4.41 5.93
C ALA A 332 13.10 -5.55 4.98
N ALA A 333 13.62 -5.21 3.80
CA ALA A 333 14.17 -6.15 2.83
C ALA A 333 15.40 -5.54 2.13
N GLN A 334 16.32 -6.39 1.69
CA GLN A 334 17.51 -6.02 0.91
C GLN A 334 17.38 -6.43 -0.55
N VAL A 335 16.73 -7.57 -0.80
CA VAL A 335 16.45 -8.09 -2.15
C VAL A 335 14.97 -8.48 -2.24
N VAL A 336 14.28 -7.91 -3.23
CA VAL A 336 12.87 -8.18 -3.50
C VAL A 336 12.69 -8.57 -4.96
N LEU A 337 12.04 -9.71 -5.19
CA LEU A 337 11.66 -10.17 -6.52
C LEU A 337 10.22 -9.76 -6.79
N VAL A 338 9.95 -9.13 -7.93
CA VAL A 338 8.58 -8.81 -8.37
C VAL A 338 8.33 -9.46 -9.71
N CYS A 339 7.24 -10.23 -9.85
CA CYS A 339 6.96 -10.95 -11.09
C CYS A 339 5.46 -11.10 -11.38
N GLY A 340 5.15 -11.36 -12.64
CA GLY A 340 3.80 -11.63 -13.12
C GLY A 340 3.82 -12.30 -14.48
N ALA A 341 2.80 -13.10 -14.78
CA ALA A 341 2.64 -13.76 -16.07
C ALA A 341 1.16 -14.02 -16.37
N GLU A 342 0.87 -14.20 -17.65
CA GLU A 342 -0.37 -14.79 -18.14
C GLU A 342 -0.06 -15.88 -19.15
N ALA A 343 -0.93 -16.87 -19.24
CA ALA A 343 -0.89 -17.95 -20.22
C ALA A 343 -2.23 -18.06 -20.98
N GLY A 344 -2.80 -16.91 -21.32
CA GLY A 344 -4.15 -16.81 -21.89
C GLY A 344 -4.27 -17.43 -23.28
N ALA A 345 -3.22 -17.37 -24.11
CA ALA A 345 -3.21 -18.00 -25.43
C ALA A 345 -3.13 -19.52 -25.31
N THR A 346 -2.30 -20.03 -24.40
CA THR A 346 -2.21 -21.47 -24.10
C THR A 346 -3.55 -22.01 -23.59
N VAL A 347 -4.20 -21.36 -22.61
CA VAL A 347 -5.52 -21.79 -22.11
C VAL A 347 -6.56 -21.80 -23.22
N ALA A 348 -6.63 -20.74 -24.02
CA ALA A 348 -7.59 -20.65 -25.13
C ALA A 348 -7.39 -21.77 -26.17
N ALA A 349 -6.13 -22.09 -26.49
CA ALA A 349 -5.79 -23.14 -27.45
C ALA A 349 -6.11 -24.56 -26.92
N LEU A 350 -5.88 -24.82 -25.63
CA LEU A 350 -6.28 -26.09 -24.99
C LEU A 350 -7.80 -26.25 -24.98
N GLN A 351 -8.54 -25.21 -24.59
CA GLN A 351 -10.00 -25.22 -24.54
C GLN A 351 -10.61 -25.46 -25.92
N ALA A 352 -10.02 -24.91 -26.99
CA ALA A 352 -10.45 -25.16 -28.36
C ALA A 352 -10.33 -26.65 -28.78
N GLN A 353 -9.51 -27.43 -28.09
CA GLN A 353 -9.38 -28.89 -28.27
C GLN A 353 -10.18 -29.69 -27.22
N GLY A 354 -10.97 -29.03 -26.38
CA GLY A 354 -11.69 -29.66 -25.27
C GLY A 354 -10.78 -30.19 -24.16
N ARG A 355 -9.58 -29.61 -24.01
CA ARG A 355 -8.59 -29.94 -22.98
C ARG A 355 -8.52 -28.80 -21.95
N GLU A 356 -8.13 -29.15 -20.73
CA GLU A 356 -7.75 -28.19 -19.69
C GLU A 356 -6.28 -28.39 -19.32
N PRO A 357 -5.56 -27.35 -18.90
CA PRO A 357 -4.20 -27.51 -18.41
C PRO A 357 -4.19 -28.29 -17.09
N ASP A 358 -3.24 -29.20 -16.94
CA ASP A 358 -2.96 -29.91 -15.68
C ASP A 358 -1.88 -29.17 -14.89
N TRP A 359 -2.18 -27.92 -14.54
CA TRP A 359 -1.27 -27.04 -13.80
C TRP A 359 -1.43 -27.19 -12.30
N THR A 360 -0.41 -26.71 -11.59
CA THR A 360 -0.30 -26.79 -10.13
C THR A 360 -1.56 -26.27 -9.43
N ARG A 361 -2.07 -27.04 -8.46
CA ARG A 361 -3.17 -26.67 -7.56
C ARG A 361 -2.68 -26.69 -6.12
N GLN A 362 -3.08 -25.69 -5.34
CA GLN A 362 -2.73 -25.57 -3.92
C GLN A 362 -3.93 -25.93 -3.03
N PRO A 363 -3.69 -26.24 -1.74
CA PRO A 363 -4.75 -26.30 -0.73
C PRO A 363 -5.60 -25.03 -0.68
N GLU A 364 -6.87 -25.14 -0.27
CA GLU A 364 -7.80 -24.00 -0.17
C GLU A 364 -7.34 -22.92 0.84
N ASP A 365 -6.52 -23.29 1.81
CA ASP A 365 -5.97 -22.39 2.83
C ASP A 365 -4.58 -21.84 2.49
N ALA A 366 -4.03 -22.17 1.30
CA ALA A 366 -2.81 -21.55 0.82
C ALA A 366 -3.04 -20.05 0.58
N ALA A 367 -2.23 -19.22 1.23
CA ALA A 367 -2.29 -17.77 1.13
C ALA A 367 -0.88 -17.19 1.32
N PRO A 368 -0.55 -16.07 0.66
CA PRO A 368 0.69 -15.36 0.90
C PRO A 368 0.69 -14.73 2.30
N ASP A 369 1.87 -14.36 2.81
CA ASP A 369 2.00 -13.66 4.08
C ASP A 369 1.27 -12.31 4.07
N ARG A 370 1.23 -11.64 2.91
CA ARG A 370 0.56 -10.36 2.73
C ARG A 370 -0.12 -10.21 1.36
N VAL A 371 -1.33 -9.67 1.37
CA VAL A 371 -2.02 -9.19 0.16
C VAL A 371 -2.08 -7.66 0.18
N ILE A 372 -1.69 -7.02 -0.93
CA ILE A 372 -1.70 -5.57 -1.12
C ILE A 372 -2.68 -5.14 -2.21
N GLY A 373 -3.22 -3.92 -2.11
CA GLY A 373 -4.26 -3.43 -3.01
C GLY A 373 -5.67 -3.64 -2.44
N VAL A 374 -6.68 -3.17 -3.19
CA VAL A 374 -8.08 -3.21 -2.76
C VAL A 374 -8.85 -4.19 -3.63
N ASP A 375 -9.45 -5.20 -2.98
CA ASP A 375 -10.37 -6.14 -3.60
C ASP A 375 -11.81 -5.81 -3.16
N ARG A 376 -12.58 -5.24 -4.10
CA ARG A 376 -13.98 -4.86 -3.90
C ARG A 376 -14.72 -5.08 -5.22
N PRO A 377 -16.02 -5.42 -5.19
CA PRO A 377 -16.81 -5.58 -6.42
C PRO A 377 -16.72 -4.37 -7.34
N ALA A 378 -16.45 -4.60 -8.63
CA ALA A 378 -16.24 -3.55 -9.62
C ALA A 378 -17.47 -2.69 -9.88
N ASN A 379 -18.67 -3.26 -9.70
CA ASN A 379 -19.94 -2.61 -10.00
C ASN A 379 -20.88 -2.54 -8.81
N ASN A 380 -21.72 -1.51 -8.81
CA ASN A 380 -22.90 -1.44 -7.95
C ASN A 380 -24.11 -2.12 -8.63
N GLU A 381 -25.23 -2.19 -7.91
CA GLU A 381 -26.47 -2.79 -8.42
C GLU A 381 -27.02 -2.07 -9.66
N ALA A 382 -26.95 -0.73 -9.69
CA ALA A 382 -27.45 0.07 -10.82
C ALA A 382 -26.67 -0.19 -12.11
N GLU A 383 -25.33 -0.20 -12.04
CA GLU A 383 -24.45 -0.54 -13.17
C GLU A 383 -24.68 -1.97 -13.65
N THR A 384 -24.78 -2.92 -12.72
CA THR A 384 -25.05 -4.33 -13.02
C THR A 384 -26.42 -4.47 -13.70
N GLY A 385 -27.44 -3.77 -13.20
CA GLY A 385 -28.81 -3.82 -13.70
C GLY A 385 -28.97 -3.36 -15.15
N VAL A 386 -28.13 -2.43 -15.62
CA VAL A 386 -28.12 -1.99 -17.04
C VAL A 386 -27.13 -2.75 -17.92
N GLY A 387 -26.32 -3.64 -17.34
CA GLY A 387 -25.36 -4.47 -18.06
C GLY A 387 -23.95 -3.85 -18.23
N LEU A 388 -23.55 -2.88 -17.40
CA LEU A 388 -22.20 -2.30 -17.38
C LEU A 388 -21.17 -3.20 -16.66
N GLY A 389 -21.18 -4.51 -16.93
CA GLY A 389 -20.29 -5.47 -16.27
C GLY A 389 -18.94 -5.69 -16.98
N ALA A 390 -18.92 -5.67 -18.31
CA ALA A 390 -17.68 -5.89 -19.06
C ALA A 390 -16.89 -4.58 -19.19
N PRO A 391 -15.55 -4.58 -18.97
CA PRO A 391 -14.72 -3.37 -19.09
C PRO A 391 -14.91 -2.62 -20.39
N ILE A 392 -15.03 -3.33 -21.52
CA ILE A 392 -15.25 -2.71 -22.83
C ILE A 392 -16.46 -1.77 -22.88
N TYR A 393 -17.57 -2.12 -22.22
CA TYR A 393 -18.78 -1.30 -22.23
C TYR A 393 -18.56 -0.03 -21.41
N VAL A 394 -17.87 -0.14 -20.28
CA VAL A 394 -17.58 0.99 -19.41
C VAL A 394 -16.57 1.93 -20.06
N TYR A 395 -15.47 1.42 -20.63
CA TYR A 395 -14.50 2.29 -21.32
C TYR A 395 -15.05 2.93 -22.59
N ALA A 396 -15.97 2.27 -23.30
CA ALA A 396 -16.67 2.90 -24.42
C ALA A 396 -17.63 4.00 -23.95
N LEU A 397 -18.24 3.84 -22.78
CA LEU A 397 -19.02 4.90 -22.13
C LEU A 397 -18.13 6.07 -21.70
N LEU A 398 -16.96 5.81 -21.12
CA LEU A 398 -15.98 6.84 -20.76
C LEU A 398 -15.45 7.58 -22.01
N GLU A 399 -15.18 6.86 -23.10
CA GLU A 399 -14.80 7.46 -24.39
C GLU A 399 -15.88 8.42 -24.91
N SER A 400 -17.13 7.98 -24.87
CA SER A 400 -18.28 8.80 -25.22
C SER A 400 -18.37 10.07 -24.36
N ALA A 401 -18.08 9.96 -23.05
CA ALA A 401 -18.02 11.12 -22.15
C ALA A 401 -16.87 12.07 -22.49
N LEU A 402 -15.67 11.55 -22.79
CA LEU A 402 -14.51 12.34 -23.21
C LEU A 402 -14.82 13.14 -24.49
N ARG A 403 -15.40 12.48 -25.51
CA ARG A 403 -15.88 13.14 -26.72
C ARG A 403 -16.95 14.19 -26.43
N GLY A 404 -17.89 13.87 -25.54
CA GLY A 404 -18.93 14.78 -25.12
C GLY A 404 -18.40 16.02 -24.41
N ALA A 405 -17.28 15.90 -23.66
CA ALA A 405 -16.62 16.99 -22.97
C ALA A 405 -15.76 17.86 -23.90
N SER A 406 -15.09 17.26 -24.89
CA SER A 406 -14.30 18.01 -25.88
C SER A 406 -15.17 18.73 -26.91
N GLY A 407 -16.41 18.27 -27.11
CA GLY A 407 -17.32 18.80 -28.14
C GLY A 407 -16.97 18.35 -29.55
N GLU A 408 -16.06 17.39 -29.70
CA GLU A 408 -15.60 16.87 -30.98
C GLU A 408 -16.70 16.12 -31.74
N GLN A 409 -16.62 16.19 -33.07
CA GLN A 409 -17.45 15.37 -33.95
C GLN A 409 -16.98 13.91 -33.89
N ALA A 410 -17.92 12.96 -34.00
CA ALA A 410 -17.64 11.53 -33.86
C ALA A 410 -16.52 11.03 -34.79
N GLU A 411 -16.57 11.39 -36.07
CA GLU A 411 -15.56 10.97 -37.06
C GLU A 411 -14.15 11.49 -36.75
N GLU A 412 -14.04 12.74 -36.30
CA GLU A 412 -12.75 13.34 -35.97
C GLU A 412 -12.15 12.74 -34.70
N HIS A 413 -13.00 12.50 -33.69
CA HIS A 413 -12.59 11.84 -32.47
C HIS A 413 -12.09 10.40 -32.73
N LEU A 414 -12.87 9.62 -33.51
CA LEU A 414 -12.50 8.26 -33.93
C LEU A 414 -11.15 8.24 -34.65
N ARG A 415 -10.92 9.20 -35.56
CA ARG A 415 -9.65 9.33 -36.29
C ARG A 415 -8.46 9.55 -35.36
N ARG A 416 -8.61 10.37 -34.32
CA ARG A 416 -7.53 10.68 -33.37
C ARG A 416 -7.22 9.52 -32.43
N ILE A 417 -8.24 8.84 -31.90
CA ILE A 417 -8.00 7.65 -31.06
C ILE A 417 -7.44 6.48 -31.88
N ALA A 418 -7.81 6.36 -33.16
CA ALA A 418 -7.22 5.38 -34.06
C ALA A 418 -5.76 5.69 -34.42
N ASP A 419 -5.41 6.97 -34.60
CA ASP A 419 -4.03 7.40 -34.78
C ASP A 419 -3.16 7.08 -33.55
N LEU A 420 -3.68 7.35 -32.34
CA LEU A 420 -3.01 6.96 -31.10
C LEU A 420 -2.69 5.45 -31.07
N TRP A 421 -3.64 4.60 -31.49
CA TRP A 421 -3.42 3.15 -31.56
C TRP A 421 -2.48 2.73 -32.70
N ALA A 422 -2.51 3.41 -33.84
CA ALA A 422 -1.56 3.20 -34.92
C ALA A 422 -0.12 3.47 -34.45
N ARG A 423 0.09 4.57 -33.72
CA ARG A 423 1.39 4.91 -33.09
C ARG A 423 1.84 3.83 -32.09
N HIS A 424 0.93 3.33 -31.25
CA HIS A 424 1.24 2.20 -30.37
C HIS A 424 1.67 0.94 -31.14
N SER A 425 0.99 0.60 -32.24
CA SER A 425 1.36 -0.56 -33.06
C SER A 425 2.74 -0.41 -33.71
N ALA A 426 3.15 0.82 -34.06
CA ALA A 426 4.49 1.09 -34.57
C ALA A 426 5.57 0.86 -33.50
N ILE A 427 5.31 1.28 -32.26
CA ILE A 427 6.21 1.03 -31.13
C ILE A 427 6.30 -0.47 -30.83
N ALA A 428 5.16 -1.18 -30.87
CA ALA A 428 5.12 -2.62 -30.66
C ALA A 428 5.93 -3.40 -31.71
N ALA A 429 5.99 -2.92 -32.96
CA ALA A 429 6.74 -3.57 -34.03
C ALA A 429 8.26 -3.63 -33.76
N ASP A 430 8.79 -2.64 -33.05
CA ASP A 430 10.20 -2.58 -32.65
C ASP A 430 10.46 -3.27 -31.29
N ASN A 431 9.41 -3.62 -30.54
CA ASN A 431 9.52 -4.30 -29.26
C ASN A 431 9.64 -5.83 -29.44
N PRO A 432 10.78 -6.46 -29.12
CA PRO A 432 10.98 -7.90 -29.31
C PRO A 432 10.04 -8.78 -28.48
N TYR A 433 9.43 -8.21 -27.43
CA TYR A 433 8.48 -8.89 -26.55
C TYR A 433 7.01 -8.67 -26.94
N ALA A 434 6.71 -7.81 -27.92
CA ALA A 434 5.33 -7.53 -28.31
C ALA A 434 4.64 -8.75 -28.93
N TRP A 435 3.42 -9.03 -28.52
CA TRP A 435 2.65 -10.16 -29.04
C TRP A 435 2.39 -10.06 -30.55
N ASP A 436 1.87 -8.92 -31.01
CA ASP A 436 1.61 -8.61 -32.42
C ASP A 436 2.49 -7.43 -32.88
N PRO A 437 3.59 -7.70 -33.63
CA PRO A 437 4.48 -6.67 -34.15
C PRO A 437 3.97 -6.04 -35.45
N THR A 438 2.71 -6.26 -35.84
CA THR A 438 2.15 -5.72 -37.08
C THR A 438 1.85 -4.23 -36.93
N VAL A 439 2.57 -3.38 -37.67
CA VAL A 439 2.27 -1.95 -37.81
C VAL A 439 0.91 -1.78 -38.50
N ARG A 440 0.04 -0.94 -37.92
CA ARG A 440 -1.28 -0.59 -38.45
C ARG A 440 -1.37 0.90 -38.73
N THR A 441 -2.15 1.25 -39.73
CA THR A 441 -2.58 2.63 -40.00
C THR A 441 -3.83 2.98 -39.18
N ALA A 442 -4.07 4.28 -38.97
CA ALA A 442 -5.28 4.74 -38.29
C ALA A 442 -6.57 4.28 -39.02
N GLU A 443 -6.55 4.24 -40.36
CA GLU A 443 -7.68 3.76 -41.16
C GLU A 443 -7.97 2.27 -40.92
N GLU A 444 -6.93 1.42 -40.84
CA GLU A 444 -7.08 -0.01 -40.53
C GLU A 444 -7.61 -0.24 -39.12
N VAL A 445 -7.18 0.57 -38.15
CA VAL A 445 -7.64 0.49 -36.75
C VAL A 445 -9.10 0.92 -36.65
N ALA A 446 -9.49 2.03 -37.30
CA ALA A 446 -10.84 2.58 -37.23
C ALA A 446 -11.88 1.78 -38.03
N THR A 447 -11.49 1.15 -39.15
CA THR A 447 -12.45 0.55 -40.08
C THR A 447 -12.91 -0.83 -39.63
N PRO A 448 -14.22 -1.04 -39.40
CA PRO A 448 -14.74 -2.36 -39.07
C PRO A 448 -14.60 -3.35 -40.23
N THR A 449 -14.04 -4.52 -39.94
CA THR A 449 -13.96 -5.65 -40.88
C THR A 449 -14.28 -6.96 -40.14
N PRO A 450 -14.48 -8.11 -40.80
CA PRO A 450 -14.65 -9.38 -40.09
C PRO A 450 -13.50 -9.72 -39.12
N ALA A 451 -12.27 -9.29 -39.43
CA ALA A 451 -11.09 -9.47 -38.57
C ALA A 451 -10.96 -8.36 -37.50
N ASN A 452 -11.42 -7.15 -37.81
CA ASN A 452 -11.45 -5.98 -36.93
C ASN A 452 -12.90 -5.53 -36.66
N ARG A 453 -13.75 -6.40 -36.11
CA ARG A 453 -15.17 -6.08 -35.96
C ARG A 453 -15.40 -4.91 -35.00
N ALA A 454 -16.54 -4.23 -35.14
CA ALA A 454 -17.05 -3.34 -34.09
C ALA A 454 -17.34 -4.14 -32.81
N VAL A 455 -17.08 -3.55 -31.64
CA VAL A 455 -17.28 -4.21 -30.35
C VAL A 455 -18.24 -3.40 -29.49
N SER A 456 -17.90 -2.16 -29.16
CA SER A 456 -18.78 -1.28 -28.37
C SER A 456 -18.48 0.19 -28.62
N GLY A 457 -19.53 0.99 -28.84
CA GLY A 457 -19.39 2.41 -29.18
C GLY A 457 -18.46 2.57 -30.39
N ASP A 458 -17.47 3.46 -30.25
CA ASP A 458 -16.48 3.76 -31.29
C ASP A 458 -15.35 2.70 -31.38
N TYR A 459 -15.33 1.71 -30.48
CA TYR A 459 -14.25 0.72 -30.42
C TYR A 459 -14.44 -0.45 -31.38
N THR A 460 -13.41 -0.66 -32.20
CA THR A 460 -13.17 -1.89 -32.95
C THR A 460 -12.34 -2.88 -32.15
N LYS A 461 -12.22 -4.13 -32.62
CA LYS A 461 -11.38 -5.15 -31.98
C LYS A 461 -9.93 -4.70 -31.81
N LEU A 462 -9.39 -3.95 -32.78
CA LEU A 462 -8.03 -3.41 -32.75
C LEU A 462 -7.86 -2.21 -31.81
N MET A 463 -8.91 -1.76 -31.13
CA MET A 463 -8.81 -0.76 -30.04
C MET A 463 -8.93 -1.40 -28.65
N CYS A 464 -9.14 -2.72 -28.58
CA CYS A 464 -9.30 -3.45 -27.33
C CYS A 464 -7.97 -4.12 -26.92
N ALA A 465 -7.74 -4.24 -25.61
CA ALA A 465 -6.65 -5.04 -25.08
C ALA A 465 -6.70 -6.50 -25.59
N ASN A 466 -5.53 -7.06 -25.92
CA ASN A 466 -5.41 -8.47 -26.28
C ASN A 466 -5.05 -9.31 -25.05
N LEU A 467 -6.04 -9.95 -24.44
CA LEU A 467 -5.84 -10.78 -23.23
C LEU A 467 -5.39 -12.22 -23.55
N GLN A 468 -5.43 -12.64 -24.82
CA GLN A 468 -5.04 -13.99 -25.23
C GLN A 468 -3.55 -14.00 -25.58
N VAL A 469 -2.73 -13.81 -24.55
CA VAL A 469 -1.27 -13.71 -24.67
C VAL A 469 -0.60 -14.59 -23.62
N ASP A 470 0.58 -15.08 -23.99
CA ASP A 470 1.49 -15.78 -23.08
C ASP A 470 2.74 -14.91 -22.89
N LEU A 471 2.73 -14.12 -21.82
CA LEU A 471 3.75 -13.13 -21.49
C LEU A 471 4.09 -13.24 -20.01
N ALA A 472 5.36 -13.04 -19.68
CA ALA A 472 5.81 -12.90 -18.30
C ALA A 472 6.87 -11.81 -18.18
N ALA A 473 6.90 -11.16 -17.02
CA ALA A 473 7.91 -10.17 -16.67
C ALA A 473 8.37 -10.35 -15.22
N GLY A 474 9.65 -10.04 -14.99
CA GLY A 474 10.30 -10.08 -13.69
C GLY A 474 11.18 -8.85 -13.49
N VAL A 475 11.16 -8.29 -12.28
CA VAL A 475 11.94 -7.13 -11.85
C VAL A 475 12.62 -7.49 -10.53
N VAL A 476 13.92 -7.21 -10.44
CA VAL A 476 14.70 -7.36 -9.20
C VAL A 476 14.95 -5.98 -8.62
N VAL A 477 14.37 -5.73 -7.44
CA VAL A 477 14.57 -4.49 -6.67
C VAL A 477 15.47 -4.82 -5.49
N THR A 478 16.54 -4.06 -5.31
CA THR A 478 17.45 -4.21 -4.17
C THR A 478 17.67 -2.89 -3.47
N SER A 479 18.24 -2.94 -2.27
CA SER A 479 18.94 -1.76 -1.73
C SER A 479 20.24 -1.52 -2.51
N VAL A 480 20.76 -0.29 -2.52
CA VAL A 480 22.09 -0.02 -3.10
C VAL A 480 23.22 -0.72 -2.35
N ALA A 481 23.05 -0.97 -1.04
CA ALA A 481 24.01 -1.74 -0.26
C ALA A 481 24.03 -3.22 -0.69
N ALA A 482 22.86 -3.80 -0.96
CA ALA A 482 22.72 -5.15 -1.50
C ALA A 482 23.28 -5.26 -2.92
N ALA A 483 22.96 -4.30 -3.79
CA ALA A 483 23.52 -4.23 -5.15
C ALA A 483 25.05 -4.21 -5.13
N ARG A 484 25.65 -3.39 -4.25
CA ARG A 484 27.11 -3.34 -4.04
C ARG A 484 27.66 -4.67 -3.51
N ALA A 485 27.03 -5.25 -2.48
CA ALA A 485 27.48 -6.50 -1.86
C ALA A 485 27.45 -7.69 -2.84
N LEU A 486 26.46 -7.73 -3.72
CA LEU A 486 26.33 -8.75 -4.76
C LEU A 486 27.25 -8.51 -5.97
N GLY A 487 27.86 -7.32 -6.07
CA GLY A 487 28.73 -6.96 -7.19
C GLY A 487 27.98 -6.51 -8.46
N VAL A 488 26.74 -6.02 -8.33
CA VAL A 488 25.98 -5.46 -9.46
C VAL A 488 26.66 -4.17 -9.95
N PRO A 489 27.04 -4.07 -11.23
CA PRO A 489 27.63 -2.85 -11.79
C PRO A 489 26.68 -1.64 -11.70
N GLN A 490 27.19 -0.45 -11.35
CA GLN A 490 26.35 0.73 -11.12
C GLN A 490 25.68 1.27 -12.39
N GLU A 491 26.20 0.97 -13.57
CA GLU A 491 25.55 1.30 -14.85
C GLU A 491 24.23 0.55 -15.06
N LYS A 492 23.98 -0.53 -14.31
CA LYS A 492 22.72 -1.27 -14.31
C LYS A 492 21.66 -0.66 -13.38
N TRP A 493 22.04 0.28 -12.53
CA TRP A 493 21.18 0.83 -11.49
C TRP A 493 20.18 1.83 -12.06
N VAL A 494 18.89 1.53 -11.90
CA VAL A 494 17.80 2.48 -12.14
C VAL A 494 17.03 2.69 -10.84
N PHE A 495 17.09 3.90 -10.32
CA PHE A 495 16.47 4.28 -9.06
C PHE A 495 14.98 4.50 -9.23
N LEU A 496 14.23 4.08 -8.22
CA LEU A 496 12.84 4.52 -8.05
C LEU A 496 12.87 5.82 -7.24
N HIS A 497 12.40 6.91 -7.83
CA HIS A 497 12.37 8.21 -7.17
C HIS A 497 11.15 8.35 -6.27
N ALA A 498 9.99 7.94 -6.78
CA ALA A 498 8.72 7.94 -6.05
C ALA A 498 7.78 6.91 -6.65
N GLY A 499 6.87 6.40 -5.81
CA GLY A 499 5.69 5.68 -6.25
C GLY A 499 4.45 6.32 -5.65
N ALA A 500 3.31 6.30 -6.34
CA ALA A 500 2.04 6.72 -5.74
C ALA A 500 0.91 5.76 -6.06
N SER A 501 -0.10 5.72 -5.19
CA SER A 501 -1.35 5.00 -5.43
C SER A 501 -2.55 5.79 -4.96
N ALA A 502 -3.61 5.79 -5.77
CA ALA A 502 -4.85 6.50 -5.47
C ALA A 502 -6.05 5.77 -6.09
N THR A 503 -7.25 6.09 -5.61
CA THR A 503 -8.51 5.58 -6.17
C THR A 503 -9.47 6.72 -6.49
N ASP A 504 -10.11 6.62 -7.66
CA ASP A 504 -11.25 7.46 -8.01
C ASP A 504 -12.50 7.02 -7.23
N GLU A 505 -13.61 7.74 -7.43
CA GLU A 505 -14.91 7.21 -6.98
C GLU A 505 -15.11 5.80 -7.55
N TRP A 506 -15.42 4.87 -6.66
CA TRP A 506 -15.25 3.45 -6.92
C TRP A 506 -16.16 2.98 -8.05
N PHE A 507 -17.42 3.39 -7.98
CA PHE A 507 -18.43 3.13 -8.99
C PHE A 507 -18.44 4.27 -10.01
N VAL A 508 -18.31 3.91 -11.29
CA VAL A 508 -18.25 4.86 -12.40
C VAL A 508 -19.51 5.72 -12.45
N SER A 509 -20.66 5.10 -12.21
CA SER A 509 -21.96 5.75 -12.13
C SER A 509 -22.06 6.80 -11.03
N GLU A 510 -21.21 6.77 -10.01
CA GLU A 510 -21.20 7.73 -8.91
C GLU A 510 -20.19 8.86 -9.13
N ARG A 511 -19.32 8.79 -10.15
CA ARG A 511 -18.33 9.85 -10.41
C ARG A 511 -18.99 11.19 -10.73
N ALA A 512 -18.44 12.29 -10.20
CA ALA A 512 -18.93 13.64 -10.53
C ALA A 512 -18.83 13.94 -12.03
N ASP A 513 -17.74 13.49 -12.64
CA ASP A 513 -17.41 13.64 -14.05
C ASP A 513 -16.79 12.32 -14.57
N LEU A 514 -17.23 11.88 -15.75
CA LEU A 514 -16.71 10.68 -16.41
C LEU A 514 -15.48 10.97 -17.29
N ALA A 515 -15.24 12.24 -17.62
CA ALA A 515 -14.16 12.67 -18.52
C ALA A 515 -12.88 13.11 -17.78
N SER A 516 -12.81 12.91 -16.47
CA SER A 516 -11.63 13.27 -15.66
C SER A 516 -11.33 12.23 -14.57
N SER A 517 -10.08 12.24 -14.10
CA SER A 517 -9.62 11.43 -12.97
C SER A 517 -8.84 12.30 -11.97
N PRO A 518 -9.52 12.81 -10.93
CA PRO A 518 -8.86 13.50 -9.82
C PRO A 518 -7.81 12.64 -9.11
N ALA A 519 -8.02 11.32 -9.06
CA ALA A 519 -7.08 10.40 -8.41
C ALA A 519 -5.76 10.26 -9.19
N ILE A 520 -5.80 10.15 -10.52
CA ILE A 520 -4.56 10.15 -11.33
C ILE A 520 -3.87 11.51 -11.19
N ALA A 521 -4.62 12.62 -11.22
CA ALA A 521 -4.04 13.96 -11.09
C ALA A 521 -3.30 14.13 -9.75
N ALA A 522 -3.92 13.70 -8.65
CA ALA A 522 -3.30 13.75 -7.32
C ALA A 522 -2.07 12.84 -7.22
N ALA A 523 -2.15 11.61 -7.73
CA ALA A 523 -1.02 10.67 -7.71
C ALA A 523 0.14 11.14 -8.60
N GLY A 524 -0.16 11.67 -9.79
CA GLY A 524 0.80 12.25 -10.74
C GLY A 524 1.51 13.46 -10.15
N ALA A 525 0.77 14.41 -9.58
CA ALA A 525 1.35 15.56 -8.89
C ALA A 525 2.27 15.12 -7.74
N ALA A 526 1.82 14.16 -6.92
CA ALA A 526 2.59 13.67 -5.77
C ALA A 526 3.93 13.05 -6.17
N VAL A 527 3.98 12.20 -7.21
CA VAL A 527 5.24 11.58 -7.65
C VAL A 527 6.20 12.58 -8.29
N LEU A 528 5.69 13.55 -9.07
CA LEU A 528 6.51 14.58 -9.71
C LEU A 528 7.09 15.54 -8.66
N GLU A 529 6.27 15.99 -7.71
CA GLU A 529 6.70 16.84 -6.60
C GLU A 529 7.78 16.16 -5.74
N HIS A 530 7.56 14.90 -5.35
CA HIS A 530 8.52 14.13 -4.56
C HIS A 530 9.84 13.90 -5.30
N ALA A 531 9.77 13.63 -6.60
CA ALA A 531 10.96 13.49 -7.44
C ALA A 531 11.67 14.84 -7.72
N GLY A 532 11.02 15.97 -7.43
CA GLY A 532 11.55 17.31 -7.68
C GLY A 532 11.63 17.66 -9.17
N ILE A 533 10.71 17.12 -9.98
CA ILE A 533 10.65 17.32 -11.44
C ILE A 533 9.28 17.83 -11.87
N THR A 534 9.18 18.28 -13.12
CA THR A 534 7.94 18.65 -13.78
C THR A 534 7.57 17.64 -14.86
N VAL A 535 6.36 17.74 -15.40
CA VAL A 535 5.91 16.90 -16.52
C VAL A 535 6.81 17.05 -17.76
N ASP A 536 7.47 18.19 -17.93
CA ASP A 536 8.35 18.45 -19.08
C ASP A 536 9.73 17.79 -18.98
N ASP A 537 10.10 17.34 -17.78
CA ASP A 537 11.35 16.61 -17.54
C ASP A 537 11.22 15.10 -17.83
N LEU A 538 10.00 14.63 -18.11
CA LEU A 538 9.73 13.23 -18.44
C LEU A 538 10.26 12.90 -19.84
N GLY A 539 11.07 11.85 -19.92
CA GLY A 539 11.51 11.20 -21.16
C GLY A 539 10.55 10.07 -21.55
N PRO A 540 10.92 8.79 -21.33
CA PRO A 540 10.04 7.66 -21.67
C PRO A 540 8.82 7.59 -20.76
N VAL A 541 7.62 7.58 -21.34
CA VAL A 541 6.35 7.44 -20.61
C VAL A 541 5.62 6.20 -21.09
N ASP A 542 5.09 5.41 -20.16
CA ASP A 542 4.12 4.36 -20.46
C ASP A 542 2.83 4.57 -19.66
N LEU A 543 1.79 4.97 -20.38
CA LEU A 543 0.45 5.07 -19.84
C LEU A 543 -0.32 3.77 -20.05
N TYR A 544 -1.00 3.29 -19.01
CA TYR A 544 -1.79 2.07 -19.10
C TYR A 544 -2.86 2.18 -20.19
N SER A 545 -2.85 1.27 -21.16
CA SER A 545 -3.53 1.47 -22.45
C SER A 545 -4.52 0.36 -22.83
N CYS A 546 -5.32 -0.14 -21.89
CA CYS A 546 -6.31 -1.18 -22.19
C CYS A 546 -7.34 -0.75 -23.25
N PHE A 547 -7.66 0.54 -23.27
CA PHE A 547 -8.53 1.22 -24.24
C PHE A 547 -8.08 2.69 -24.40
N PRO A 548 -8.42 3.38 -25.51
CA PRO A 548 -8.04 4.77 -25.74
C PRO A 548 -8.45 5.75 -24.65
N ALA A 549 -9.67 5.61 -24.12
CA ALA A 549 -10.12 6.43 -23.00
C ALA A 549 -9.19 6.38 -21.77
N ALA A 550 -8.53 5.25 -21.48
CA ALA A 550 -7.60 5.14 -20.35
C ALA A 550 -6.36 6.02 -20.54
N VAL A 551 -5.81 6.04 -21.76
CA VAL A 551 -4.64 6.86 -22.10
C VAL A 551 -5.00 8.34 -22.10
N GLN A 552 -6.16 8.70 -22.66
CA GLN A 552 -6.65 10.07 -22.65
C GLN A 552 -6.86 10.60 -21.23
N LEU A 553 -7.53 9.83 -20.36
CA LEU A 553 -7.72 10.17 -18.94
C LEU A 553 -6.39 10.34 -18.22
N GLY A 554 -5.47 9.38 -18.40
CA GLY A 554 -4.16 9.40 -17.76
C GLY A 554 -3.31 10.60 -18.19
N ALA A 555 -3.23 10.85 -19.50
CA ALA A 555 -2.46 11.95 -20.06
C ALA A 555 -3.04 13.31 -19.62
N ALA A 556 -4.36 13.50 -19.75
CA ALA A 556 -5.00 14.74 -19.35
C ALA A 556 -4.82 15.04 -17.85
N ALA A 557 -4.95 14.02 -16.99
CA ALA A 557 -4.79 14.17 -15.54
C ALA A 557 -3.36 14.52 -15.12
N ILE A 558 -2.34 14.03 -15.85
CA ILE A 558 -0.91 14.29 -15.57
C ILE A 558 -0.42 15.58 -16.25
N GLY A 559 -1.18 16.10 -17.22
CA GLY A 559 -0.80 17.29 -17.99
C GLY A 559 0.04 16.97 -19.23
N LEU A 560 -0.10 15.78 -19.80
CA LEU A 560 0.52 15.35 -21.05
C LEU A 560 -0.44 15.50 -22.24
N PRO A 561 0.02 15.96 -23.41
CA PRO A 561 -0.78 15.92 -24.63
C PRO A 561 -0.93 14.46 -25.09
N TRP A 562 -2.16 13.98 -25.22
CA TRP A 562 -2.41 12.58 -25.57
C TRP A 562 -2.24 12.27 -27.07
N ASP A 563 -2.33 13.30 -27.91
CA ASP A 563 -2.27 13.19 -29.36
C ASP A 563 -0.95 13.70 -29.96
N ASP A 564 0.03 14.07 -29.15
CA ASP A 564 1.33 14.54 -29.64
C ASP A 564 2.22 13.37 -30.09
N PRO A 565 2.56 13.25 -31.38
CA PRO A 565 3.47 12.20 -31.86
C PRO A 565 4.91 12.38 -31.38
N ALA A 566 5.32 13.59 -30.96
CA ALA A 566 6.66 13.85 -30.44
C ALA A 566 6.85 13.38 -28.98
N ARG A 567 5.74 13.09 -28.28
CA ARG A 567 5.73 12.55 -26.91
C ARG A 567 4.96 11.22 -26.87
N PRO A 568 5.58 10.10 -27.29
CA PRO A 568 4.96 8.79 -27.21
C PRO A 568 4.53 8.46 -25.77
N LEU A 569 3.31 7.96 -25.61
CA LEU A 569 2.73 7.60 -24.30
C LEU A 569 2.78 6.10 -24.02
N SER A 570 3.62 5.37 -24.75
CA SER A 570 3.96 3.98 -24.45
C SER A 570 5.41 3.73 -24.81
N VAL A 571 6.07 2.88 -24.03
CA VAL A 571 7.36 2.27 -24.37
C VAL A 571 7.19 0.85 -24.89
N THR A 572 6.09 0.17 -24.55
CA THR A 572 5.85 -1.23 -24.93
C THR A 572 5.16 -1.38 -26.28
N GLY A 573 4.35 -0.38 -26.67
CA GLY A 573 3.42 -0.45 -27.80
C GLY A 573 1.98 -0.82 -27.41
N GLY A 574 1.66 -0.76 -26.11
CA GLY A 574 0.31 -0.83 -25.57
C GLY A 574 -0.38 -2.21 -25.59
N LEU A 575 -1.39 -2.40 -24.74
CA LEU A 575 -2.02 -3.70 -24.47
C LEU A 575 -2.67 -4.39 -25.69
N THR A 576 -2.98 -3.67 -26.75
CA THR A 576 -3.51 -4.28 -27.98
C THR A 576 -2.40 -4.99 -28.76
N SER A 577 -1.28 -4.30 -29.03
CA SER A 577 -0.21 -4.80 -29.90
C SER A 577 0.91 -5.48 -29.10
N ALA A 578 1.41 -4.84 -28.03
CA ALA A 578 2.37 -5.45 -27.13
C ALA A 578 1.81 -6.71 -26.44
N GLY A 579 0.49 -6.75 -26.27
CA GLY A 579 -0.23 -7.78 -25.53
C GLY A 579 -0.64 -7.30 -24.15
N GLY A 580 -1.81 -7.73 -23.69
CA GLY A 580 -2.38 -7.32 -22.42
C GLY A 580 -2.38 -8.50 -21.44
N PRO A 581 -1.28 -8.78 -20.73
CA PRO A 581 -1.22 -9.84 -19.73
C PRO A 581 -1.94 -9.39 -18.44
N GLY A 582 -3.23 -9.03 -18.57
CA GLY A 582 -4.12 -8.64 -17.49
C GLY A 582 -3.48 -7.70 -16.47
N ASN A 583 -3.25 -8.24 -15.28
CA ASN A 583 -2.71 -7.53 -14.13
C ASN A 583 -1.21 -7.19 -14.28
N GLY A 584 -0.47 -7.92 -15.11
CA GLY A 584 0.99 -7.88 -15.23
C GLY A 584 1.55 -6.85 -16.21
N TYR A 585 0.72 -6.12 -16.98
CA TYR A 585 1.21 -5.21 -18.03
C TYR A 585 2.23 -4.17 -17.52
N GLY A 586 2.02 -3.58 -16.34
CA GLY A 586 2.94 -2.58 -15.78
C GLY A 586 4.37 -3.10 -15.57
N LEU A 587 4.56 -4.41 -15.34
CA LEU A 587 5.89 -5.00 -15.21
C LEU A 587 6.61 -4.98 -16.55
N HIS A 588 5.90 -5.21 -17.65
CA HIS A 588 6.46 -5.10 -19.00
C HIS A 588 6.83 -3.65 -19.34
N ALA A 589 6.01 -2.68 -18.93
CA ALA A 589 6.33 -1.27 -19.10
C ALA A 589 7.65 -0.90 -18.41
N VAL A 590 7.80 -1.26 -17.13
CA VAL A 590 9.04 -1.00 -16.38
C VAL A 590 10.22 -1.78 -16.95
N ALA A 591 10.04 -3.06 -17.29
CA ALA A 591 11.11 -3.89 -17.86
C ALA A 591 11.60 -3.40 -19.24
N THR A 592 10.72 -2.79 -20.03
CA THR A 592 11.09 -2.16 -21.32
C THR A 592 11.74 -0.78 -21.10
N MET A 593 11.31 -0.03 -20.08
CA MET A 593 11.79 1.32 -19.79
C MET A 593 13.19 1.35 -19.14
N VAL A 594 13.49 0.40 -18.25
CA VAL A 594 14.74 0.34 -17.48
C VAL A 594 15.98 0.33 -18.39
N PRO A 595 16.08 -0.51 -19.45
CA PRO A 595 17.18 -0.45 -20.40
C PRO A 595 17.33 0.91 -21.08
N THR A 596 16.23 1.54 -21.48
CA THR A 596 16.26 2.90 -22.09
C THR A 596 16.84 3.94 -21.12
N LEU A 597 16.46 3.89 -19.84
CA LEU A 597 16.97 4.81 -18.82
C LEU A 597 18.45 4.57 -18.50
N ARG A 598 18.96 3.34 -18.64
CA ARG A 598 20.40 3.05 -18.52
C ARG A 598 21.19 3.67 -19.67
N GLU A 599 20.64 3.64 -20.89
CA GLU A 599 21.25 4.27 -22.07
C GLU A 599 21.14 5.80 -22.04
N ARG A 600 20.10 6.34 -21.40
CA ARG A 600 19.81 7.78 -21.28
C ARG A 600 19.73 8.21 -19.80
N PRO A 601 20.86 8.21 -19.09
CA PRO A 601 20.86 8.28 -17.63
C PRO A 601 20.38 9.60 -17.02
N GLY A 602 20.26 10.66 -17.81
CA GLY A 602 19.73 11.96 -17.38
C GLY A 602 18.22 12.11 -17.55
N GLU A 603 17.54 11.14 -18.16
CA GLU A 603 16.08 11.19 -18.36
C GLU A 603 15.34 10.60 -17.15
N TYR A 604 14.08 11.01 -17.00
CA TYR A 604 13.13 10.47 -16.04
C TYR A 604 12.03 9.71 -16.76
N GLY A 605 11.81 8.45 -16.38
CA GLY A 605 10.75 7.63 -16.92
C GLY A 605 9.52 7.63 -16.01
N LEU A 606 8.33 7.54 -16.59
CA LEU A 606 7.07 7.42 -15.87
C LEU A 606 6.31 6.17 -16.33
N SER A 607 6.02 5.27 -15.40
CA SER A 607 5.11 4.14 -15.61
C SER A 607 3.81 4.41 -14.86
N SER A 608 2.68 4.19 -15.52
CA SER A 608 1.37 4.15 -14.86
C SER A 608 0.70 2.81 -15.08
N SER A 609 -0.07 2.38 -14.09
CA SER A 609 -0.85 1.16 -14.11
C SER A 609 -2.22 1.44 -13.52
N LEU A 610 -3.23 0.80 -14.09
CA LEU A 610 -4.61 1.15 -13.84
C LEU A 610 -5.48 -0.11 -13.72
N GLY A 611 -6.33 -0.15 -12.69
CA GLY A 611 -7.22 -1.25 -12.38
C GLY A 611 -8.70 -0.93 -12.58
N TRP A 612 -9.47 -1.96 -12.95
CA TRP A 612 -10.91 -1.89 -13.23
C TRP A 612 -11.25 -0.84 -14.31
N TYR A 613 -12.11 0.12 -13.99
CA TYR A 613 -12.68 1.10 -14.93
C TYR A 613 -12.05 2.48 -14.72
N ALA A 614 -10.73 2.57 -14.77
CA ALA A 614 -9.97 3.72 -14.27
C ALA A 614 -10.27 4.01 -12.79
N THR A 615 -10.36 2.97 -11.97
CA THR A 615 -10.75 3.10 -10.55
C THR A 615 -9.55 3.09 -9.62
N LYS A 616 -8.59 2.20 -9.88
CA LYS A 616 -7.37 2.05 -9.09
C LYS A 616 -6.18 2.51 -9.91
N HIS A 617 -5.28 3.28 -9.30
CA HIS A 617 -4.14 3.87 -10.00
C HIS A 617 -2.86 3.63 -9.21
N ALA A 618 -1.79 3.23 -9.91
CA ALA A 618 -0.45 3.14 -9.37
C ALA A 618 0.54 3.74 -10.37
N LEU A 619 1.36 4.68 -9.92
CA LEU A 619 2.38 5.38 -10.72
C LEU A 619 3.76 5.17 -10.12
N GLY A 620 4.81 5.21 -10.95
CA GLY A 620 6.21 5.19 -10.52
C GLY A 620 7.10 6.04 -11.41
N VAL A 621 8.02 6.79 -10.80
CA VAL A 621 9.04 7.60 -11.48
C VAL A 621 10.41 6.94 -11.32
N TYR A 622 11.12 6.80 -12.44
CA TYR A 622 12.37 6.05 -12.55
C TYR A 622 13.47 6.90 -13.19
N SER A 623 14.71 6.75 -12.75
CA SER A 623 15.86 7.32 -13.46
C SER A 623 17.16 6.61 -13.06
N ALA A 624 18.14 6.54 -13.95
CA ALA A 624 19.49 6.14 -13.55
C ALA A 624 20.20 7.25 -12.74
N THR A 625 19.68 8.48 -12.71
CA THR A 625 20.17 9.54 -11.82
C THR A 625 19.69 9.26 -10.39
N PRO A 626 20.59 9.28 -9.38
CA PRO A 626 20.18 9.02 -8.00
C PRO A 626 19.17 10.05 -7.48
N PRO A 627 18.25 9.64 -6.59
CA PRO A 627 17.22 10.53 -6.07
C PRO A 627 17.77 11.54 -5.07
N GLN A 628 17.17 12.73 -5.03
CA GLN A 628 17.53 13.78 -4.06
C GLN A 628 16.89 13.57 -2.69
N GLN A 629 15.77 12.83 -2.66
CA GLN A 629 15.01 12.48 -1.47
C GLN A 629 14.96 10.96 -1.35
N ARG A 630 14.73 10.44 -0.15
CA ARG A 630 14.50 9.00 0.01
C ARG A 630 13.19 8.62 -0.69
N PHE A 631 13.14 7.42 -1.25
CA PHE A 631 11.93 6.90 -1.88
C PHE A 631 10.74 6.90 -0.91
N ALA A 632 9.56 7.22 -1.44
CA ALA A 632 8.30 7.08 -0.73
C ALA A 632 7.23 6.46 -1.64
N HIS A 633 6.39 5.60 -1.07
CA HIS A 633 5.15 5.14 -1.69
C HIS A 633 3.99 6.00 -1.18
N LEU A 634 3.67 7.04 -1.95
CA LEU A 634 2.72 8.09 -1.62
C LEU A 634 1.28 7.61 -1.81
N LYS A 635 0.40 7.98 -0.87
CA LYS A 635 -1.05 7.75 -0.96
C LYS A 635 -1.75 9.07 -0.68
N PRO A 636 -1.73 10.02 -1.63
CA PRO A 636 -2.13 11.39 -1.36
C PRO A 636 -3.61 11.45 -0.97
N ALA A 637 -3.92 12.14 0.12
CA ALA A 637 -5.26 12.61 0.42
C ALA A 637 -5.52 13.88 -0.40
N PHE A 638 -6.64 13.92 -1.12
CA PHE A 638 -6.98 15.01 -2.04
C PHE A 638 -8.47 15.33 -2.02
N ASP A 639 -8.80 16.50 -2.54
CA ASP A 639 -10.18 16.99 -2.59
C ASP A 639 -10.97 16.21 -3.62
N ARG A 640 -11.97 15.48 -3.14
CA ARG A 640 -12.80 14.64 -4.00
C ARG A 640 -14.05 15.39 -4.46
N PRO A 641 -14.34 15.41 -5.77
CA PRO A 641 -15.62 15.88 -6.27
C PRO A 641 -16.80 15.12 -5.66
N ALA A 642 -17.93 15.81 -5.51
CA ALA A 642 -19.14 15.23 -4.94
C ALA A 642 -19.64 14.05 -5.80
N PRO A 643 -19.80 12.84 -5.23
CA PRO A 643 -20.33 11.73 -6.01
C PRO A 643 -21.80 11.96 -6.38
N ARG A 644 -22.22 11.57 -7.59
CA ARG A 644 -23.61 11.70 -8.04
C ARG A 644 -24.47 10.57 -7.50
N PRO A 645 -25.70 10.83 -7.02
CA PRO A 645 -26.69 9.79 -6.80
C PRO A 645 -27.01 9.08 -8.12
N VAL A 646 -27.32 7.78 -8.05
CA VAL A 646 -27.57 6.95 -9.24
C VAL A 646 -29.00 6.40 -9.21
N ARG A 647 -29.66 6.40 -10.37
CA ARG A 647 -30.99 5.81 -10.60
C ARG A 647 -30.99 5.03 -11.91
N THR A 648 -31.93 4.09 -12.04
CA THR A 648 -32.12 3.30 -13.28
C THR A 648 -33.45 3.59 -13.97
N GLU A 649 -34.17 4.60 -13.50
CA GLU A 649 -35.46 5.03 -14.05
C GLU A 649 -35.37 6.51 -14.43
N LEU A 650 -35.89 6.84 -15.61
CA LEU A 650 -35.97 8.22 -16.09
C LEU A 650 -37.33 8.81 -15.69
N ASP A 651 -37.30 9.80 -14.80
CA ASP A 651 -38.48 10.61 -14.44
C ASP A 651 -38.31 12.01 -15.04
N GLY A 652 -39.19 12.36 -15.98
CA GLY A 652 -39.13 13.61 -16.71
C GLY A 652 -38.03 13.64 -17.78
N GLU A 653 -37.24 14.71 -17.77
CA GLU A 653 -36.21 15.01 -18.77
C GLU A 653 -34.82 15.00 -18.11
N ALA A 654 -33.80 14.50 -18.81
CA ALA A 654 -32.40 14.49 -18.39
C ALA A 654 -31.50 14.90 -19.57
N VAL A 655 -30.21 15.17 -19.34
CA VAL A 655 -29.24 15.49 -20.41
C VAL A 655 -28.28 14.32 -20.61
N VAL A 656 -28.13 13.83 -21.84
CA VAL A 656 -27.22 12.70 -22.13
C VAL A 656 -25.76 13.13 -21.95
N GLU A 657 -25.08 12.46 -21.01
CA GLU A 657 -23.65 12.61 -20.73
C GLU A 657 -22.80 11.69 -21.59
N ALA A 658 -23.23 10.44 -21.73
CA ALA A 658 -22.48 9.41 -22.45
C ALA A 658 -23.42 8.31 -22.97
N VAL A 659 -23.02 7.66 -24.05
CA VAL A 659 -23.70 6.50 -24.61
C VAL A 659 -22.70 5.46 -25.07
N THR A 660 -23.02 4.19 -24.86
CA THR A 660 -22.29 3.07 -25.47
C THR A 660 -23.29 2.10 -26.10
N VAL A 661 -22.92 1.53 -27.24
CA VAL A 661 -23.75 0.56 -27.99
C VAL A 661 -22.94 -0.69 -28.20
N SER A 662 -23.40 -1.83 -27.67
CA SER A 662 -22.73 -3.13 -27.82
C SER A 662 -23.11 -3.77 -29.16
N HIS A 663 -22.15 -4.44 -29.79
CA HIS A 663 -22.34 -5.10 -31.08
C HIS A 663 -22.03 -6.60 -31.01
N ASP A 664 -22.81 -7.40 -31.74
CA ASP A 664 -22.56 -8.82 -31.93
C ASP A 664 -21.36 -9.08 -32.87
N ARG A 665 -21.06 -10.36 -33.15
CA ARG A 665 -19.91 -10.71 -34.01
C ARG A 665 -20.15 -10.33 -35.48
N GLU A 666 -21.41 -10.20 -35.87
CA GLU A 666 -21.85 -9.78 -37.20
C GLU A 666 -21.95 -8.25 -37.35
N GLY A 667 -21.73 -7.50 -36.26
CA GLY A 667 -21.76 -6.04 -36.22
C GLY A 667 -23.15 -5.44 -36.01
N ARG A 668 -24.16 -6.24 -35.64
CA ARG A 668 -25.49 -5.73 -35.31
C ARG A 668 -25.50 -5.21 -33.87
N SER A 669 -26.20 -4.10 -33.64
CA SER A 669 -26.37 -3.53 -32.31
C SER A 669 -27.27 -4.43 -31.45
N GLU A 670 -26.79 -4.86 -30.28
CA GLU A 670 -27.52 -5.72 -29.34
C GLU A 670 -28.19 -4.94 -28.20
N GLY A 671 -27.70 -3.73 -27.93
CA GLY A 671 -28.19 -2.90 -26.84
C GLY A 671 -27.37 -1.63 -26.69
N ALA A 672 -28.00 -0.58 -26.17
CA ALA A 672 -27.39 0.67 -25.81
C ALA A 672 -27.52 0.90 -24.30
N ILE A 673 -26.48 1.49 -23.72
CA ILE A 673 -26.48 1.98 -22.35
C ILE A 673 -26.27 3.50 -22.42
N VAL A 674 -27.22 4.23 -21.84
CA VAL A 674 -27.22 5.70 -21.81
C VAL A 674 -26.97 6.16 -20.38
N SER A 675 -25.95 7.00 -20.19
CA SER A 675 -25.77 7.81 -18.99
C SER A 675 -26.37 9.19 -19.26
N ALA A 676 -27.39 9.56 -18.48
CA ALA A 676 -27.99 10.89 -18.55
C ALA A 676 -27.99 11.55 -17.16
N ILE A 677 -27.91 12.87 -17.10
CA ILE A 677 -27.90 13.64 -15.87
C ILE A 677 -29.23 14.36 -15.72
N ALA A 678 -29.95 14.05 -14.65
CA ALA A 678 -31.23 14.68 -14.31
C ALA A 678 -31.02 16.12 -13.78
N PRO A 679 -32.06 16.97 -13.77
CA PRO A 679 -31.96 18.35 -13.27
C PRO A 679 -31.53 18.48 -11.80
N ASP A 680 -31.73 17.43 -10.99
CA ASP A 680 -31.26 17.37 -9.60
C ASP A 680 -29.79 16.90 -9.46
N GLY A 681 -29.09 16.71 -10.59
CA GLY A 681 -27.71 16.28 -10.67
C GLY A 681 -27.48 14.77 -10.51
N ALA A 682 -28.55 13.98 -10.33
CA ALA A 682 -28.45 12.52 -10.29
C ALA A 682 -28.14 11.93 -11.68
N ARG A 683 -27.32 10.88 -11.72
CA ARG A 683 -27.07 10.11 -12.94
C ARG A 683 -28.14 9.03 -13.10
N VAL A 684 -28.78 9.02 -14.26
CA VAL A 684 -29.73 8.00 -14.69
C VAL A 684 -29.04 7.08 -15.68
N LEU A 685 -28.98 5.80 -15.36
CA LEU A 685 -28.48 4.77 -16.25
C LEU A 685 -29.65 4.04 -16.89
N LEU A 686 -29.68 4.00 -18.23
CA LEU A 686 -30.76 3.35 -18.99
C LEU A 686 -30.18 2.28 -19.91
N ARG A 687 -30.82 1.11 -19.94
CA ARG A 687 -30.59 0.10 -20.97
C ARG A 687 -31.71 0.16 -22.00
N ARG A 688 -31.36 0.16 -23.30
CA ARG A 688 -32.31 0.14 -24.42
C ARG A 688 -31.89 -0.90 -25.44
N ASP A 689 -32.84 -1.71 -25.89
CA ASP A 689 -32.64 -2.81 -26.85
C ASP A 689 -33.70 -2.81 -27.97
N SER A 690 -34.59 -1.82 -28.00
CA SER A 690 -35.57 -1.68 -29.07
C SER A 690 -34.90 -1.18 -30.35
N ASP A 691 -35.30 -1.72 -31.51
CA ASP A 691 -34.76 -1.32 -32.81
C ASP A 691 -34.87 0.20 -33.05
N GLU A 692 -35.93 0.83 -32.53
CA GLU A 692 -36.17 2.26 -32.69
C GLU A 692 -35.22 3.11 -31.83
N ASP A 693 -35.02 2.76 -30.55
CA ASP A 693 -34.07 3.46 -29.69
C ASP A 693 -32.63 3.25 -30.18
N LEU A 694 -32.30 2.04 -30.65
CA LEU A 694 -30.99 1.75 -31.23
C LEU A 694 -30.74 2.56 -32.50
N ALA A 695 -31.71 2.64 -33.40
CA ALA A 695 -31.61 3.47 -34.61
C ALA A 695 -31.47 4.97 -34.26
N LEU A 696 -32.18 5.45 -33.23
CA LEU A 696 -32.06 6.82 -32.75
C LEU A 696 -30.66 7.13 -32.20
N LEU A 697 -30.16 6.28 -31.30
CA LEU A 697 -28.89 6.49 -30.58
C LEU A 697 -27.65 6.27 -31.46
N THR A 698 -27.79 5.52 -32.56
CA THR A 698 -26.71 5.32 -33.55
C THR A 698 -26.80 6.28 -34.73
N GLY A 699 -28.00 6.71 -35.12
CA GLY A 699 -28.22 7.59 -36.26
C GLY A 699 -28.14 9.10 -35.95
N THR A 700 -28.28 9.49 -34.68
CA THR A 700 -28.20 10.88 -34.22
C THR A 700 -27.23 10.97 -33.05
N ASP A 701 -26.31 11.95 -33.05
CA ASP A 701 -25.40 12.15 -31.90
C ASP A 701 -26.19 12.64 -30.67
N PRO A 702 -26.36 11.79 -29.62
CA PRO A 702 -27.22 12.13 -28.50
C PRO A 702 -26.49 12.99 -27.47
N LEU A 703 -25.17 13.10 -27.54
CA LEU A 703 -24.37 13.76 -26.51
C LEU A 703 -24.77 15.22 -26.31
N ARG A 704 -24.89 15.59 -25.03
CA ARG A 704 -25.30 16.94 -24.59
C ARG A 704 -26.70 17.33 -25.03
N ARG A 705 -27.55 16.42 -25.50
CA ARG A 705 -28.97 16.70 -25.78
C ARG A 705 -29.84 16.27 -24.62
N THR A 706 -31.01 16.88 -24.50
CA THR A 706 -32.01 16.38 -23.56
C THR A 706 -32.61 15.06 -24.03
N VAL A 707 -33.04 14.23 -23.09
CA VAL A 707 -33.67 12.94 -23.33
C VAL A 707 -34.85 12.77 -22.36
N ARG A 708 -35.96 12.26 -22.89
CA ARG A 708 -37.18 11.95 -22.15
C ARG A 708 -37.83 10.69 -22.72
N GLU A 709 -38.73 10.08 -21.95
CA GLU A 709 -39.48 8.90 -22.39
C GLU A 709 -40.91 9.27 -22.80
N GLU A 710 -41.32 8.90 -24.02
CA GLU A 710 -42.69 9.04 -24.52
C GLU A 710 -43.20 7.71 -25.07
N GLY A 711 -44.29 7.19 -24.51
CA GLY A 711 -44.90 5.95 -25.00
C GLY A 711 -43.96 4.73 -24.96
N GLY A 712 -42.99 4.71 -24.03
CA GLY A 712 -42.00 3.63 -23.90
C GLY A 712 -40.75 3.78 -24.78
N ARG A 713 -40.56 4.94 -25.43
CA ARG A 713 -39.46 5.21 -26.36
C ARG A 713 -38.70 6.46 -25.95
N LEU A 714 -37.42 6.52 -26.30
CA LEU A 714 -36.62 7.72 -26.08
C LEU A 714 -36.91 8.79 -27.13
N VAL A 715 -36.96 10.04 -26.68
CA VAL A 715 -37.05 11.22 -27.53
C VAL A 715 -35.91 12.16 -27.16
N LEU A 716 -35.11 12.56 -28.14
CA LEU A 716 -34.00 13.50 -27.99
C LEU A 716 -34.43 14.93 -28.28
N GLY A 717 -33.85 15.89 -27.56
CA GLY A 717 -33.96 17.32 -27.85
C GLY A 717 -33.12 17.75 -29.06
N ASP A 718 -33.49 18.87 -29.66
CA ASP A 718 -32.84 19.40 -30.87
C ASP A 718 -31.53 20.15 -30.58
N GLU A 719 -31.39 20.73 -29.38
CA GLU A 719 -30.26 21.57 -28.98
C GLU A 719 -29.28 20.84 -28.06
N ARG A 720 -28.00 21.23 -28.13
CA ARG A 720 -26.99 20.83 -27.15
C ARG A 720 -27.02 21.78 -25.96
N VAL A 721 -26.97 21.23 -24.75
CA VAL A 721 -27.01 21.92 -23.47
C VAL A 721 -25.92 21.39 -22.55
N ASP A 722 -25.51 22.21 -21.58
CA ASP A 722 -24.55 21.81 -20.56
C ASP A 722 -25.14 20.74 -19.62
N LEU A 723 -24.25 19.90 -19.05
CA LEU A 723 -24.69 18.93 -18.06
C LEU A 723 -25.05 19.65 -16.75
N PRO A 724 -26.15 19.27 -16.08
CA PRO A 724 -26.42 19.72 -14.74
C PRO A 724 -25.25 19.42 -13.79
N GLU A 725 -24.95 20.37 -12.90
CA GLU A 725 -23.92 20.22 -11.88
C GLU A 725 -24.19 19.03 -10.96
N ALA A 726 -23.13 18.45 -10.40
CA ALA A 726 -23.29 17.46 -9.35
C ALA A 726 -23.92 18.12 -8.10
N PRO A 727 -24.78 17.41 -7.36
CA PRO A 727 -25.33 17.96 -6.12
C PRO A 727 -24.18 18.20 -5.12
N PRO A 728 -24.32 19.18 -4.21
CA PRO A 728 -23.31 19.43 -3.17
C PRO A 728 -22.96 18.15 -2.41
N ALA A 729 -21.66 17.96 -2.12
CA ALA A 729 -21.22 16.85 -1.30
C ALA A 729 -21.73 17.03 0.14
N PRO A 730 -22.30 16.00 0.78
CA PRO A 730 -22.71 16.10 2.19
C PRO A 730 -21.51 16.15 3.15
N LEU A 731 -20.29 16.02 2.62
CA LEU A 731 -19.02 16.11 3.33
C LEU A 731 -17.97 16.71 2.39
N ARG A 732 -17.17 17.65 2.88
CA ARG A 732 -16.03 18.24 2.17
C ARG A 732 -14.73 17.95 2.91
N THR A 733 -13.66 17.79 2.15
CA THR A 733 -12.28 17.73 2.66
C THR A 733 -11.45 18.83 2.03
N HIS A 734 -10.47 19.37 2.76
CA HIS A 734 -9.36 20.15 2.20
C HIS A 734 -8.11 20.10 3.07
N ARG A 735 -6.96 20.31 2.45
CA ARG A 735 -5.66 20.47 3.11
C ARG A 735 -5.54 21.91 3.62
N GLU A 736 -5.09 22.07 4.85
CA GLU A 736 -4.80 23.38 5.43
C GLU A 736 -3.38 23.39 6.01
N GLY A 737 -2.50 24.21 5.46
CA GLY A 737 -1.08 24.23 5.85
C GLY A 737 -0.37 22.87 5.75
N ASP A 738 0.71 22.70 6.52
CA ASP A 738 1.53 21.50 6.50
C ASP A 738 0.95 20.42 7.42
N GLY A 739 0.27 19.45 6.82
CA GLY A 739 -0.15 18.21 7.45
C GLY A 739 -1.46 18.25 8.24
N VAL A 740 -2.34 19.21 7.97
CA VAL A 740 -3.71 19.20 8.53
C VAL A 740 -4.72 18.89 7.43
N LEU A 741 -5.62 17.94 7.71
CA LEU A 741 -6.80 17.66 6.89
C LEU A 741 -8.06 18.14 7.61
N VAL A 742 -8.80 19.05 6.98
CA VAL A 742 -10.09 19.53 7.49
C VAL A 742 -11.22 18.74 6.86
N ILE A 743 -12.06 18.13 7.69
CA ILE A 743 -13.27 17.40 7.32
C ILE A 743 -14.48 18.22 7.76
N THR A 744 -15.30 18.64 6.81
CA THR A 744 -16.51 19.44 7.07
C THR A 744 -17.75 18.63 6.74
N LEU A 745 -18.60 18.35 7.73
CA LEU A 745 -19.96 17.86 7.50
C LEU A 745 -20.78 19.00 6.87
N ASP A 746 -21.35 18.78 5.69
CA ASP A 746 -21.95 19.86 4.89
C ASP A 746 -23.39 19.53 4.46
N ARG A 747 -24.26 19.44 5.46
CA ARG A 747 -25.72 19.33 5.30
C ARG A 747 -26.44 20.31 6.24
N PRO A 748 -26.14 21.62 6.17
CA PRO A 748 -26.61 22.60 7.15
C PRO A 748 -28.15 22.68 7.23
N GLU A 749 -28.84 22.40 6.13
CA GLU A 749 -30.31 22.37 6.02
C GLU A 749 -30.98 21.32 6.92
N VAL A 750 -30.26 20.24 7.27
CA VAL A 750 -30.69 19.24 8.25
C VAL A 750 -29.79 19.22 9.50
N ARG A 751 -29.08 20.34 9.77
CA ARG A 751 -28.15 20.50 10.90
C ARG A 751 -27.05 19.44 10.92
N ASN A 752 -26.48 19.15 9.74
CA ASN A 752 -25.38 18.21 9.54
C ASN A 752 -25.67 16.80 10.07
N ALA A 753 -26.94 16.39 10.03
CA ALA A 753 -27.33 15.03 10.38
C ALA A 753 -26.69 14.01 9.42
N ILE A 754 -26.33 12.84 9.94
CA ILE A 754 -25.54 11.83 9.23
C ILE A 754 -26.48 10.74 8.73
N ASP A 755 -26.56 10.61 7.41
CA ASP A 755 -27.11 9.45 6.72
C ASP A 755 -25.99 8.46 6.33
N LEU A 756 -26.36 7.33 5.72
CA LEU A 756 -25.39 6.30 5.32
C LEU A 756 -24.37 6.83 4.29
N ARG A 757 -24.78 7.73 3.39
CA ARG A 757 -23.88 8.34 2.39
C ARG A 757 -22.83 9.22 3.07
N THR A 758 -23.25 10.06 4.00
CA THR A 758 -22.36 10.92 4.79
C THR A 758 -21.40 10.10 5.64
N ALA A 759 -21.88 9.01 6.27
CA ALA A 759 -21.05 8.10 7.05
C ALA A 759 -19.96 7.41 6.20
N ARG A 760 -20.30 6.93 4.99
CA ARG A 760 -19.33 6.32 4.06
C ARG A 760 -18.26 7.33 3.60
N LEU A 761 -18.66 8.57 3.35
CA LEU A 761 -17.72 9.64 2.98
C LEU A 761 -16.81 10.02 4.15
N LEU A 762 -17.33 10.02 5.39
CA LEU A 762 -16.53 10.27 6.58
C LEU A 762 -15.52 9.14 6.82
N GLU A 763 -15.95 7.88 6.69
CA GLU A 763 -15.05 6.73 6.75
C GLU A 763 -13.92 6.86 5.73
N ARG A 764 -14.25 7.13 4.46
CA ARG A 764 -13.27 7.29 3.39
C ARG A 764 -12.29 8.44 3.66
N ALA A 765 -12.77 9.60 4.11
CA ALA A 765 -11.91 10.75 4.41
C ALA A 765 -10.91 10.45 5.53
N VAL A 766 -11.32 9.70 6.56
CA VAL A 766 -10.41 9.26 7.61
C VAL A 766 -9.42 8.21 7.08
N ASP A 767 -9.84 7.34 6.16
CA ASP A 767 -8.99 6.28 5.61
C ASP A 767 -7.92 6.84 4.70
N ASP A 768 -8.28 7.80 3.86
CA ASP A 768 -7.31 8.56 3.07
C ASP A 768 -6.33 9.31 3.99
N ALA A 769 -6.83 9.91 5.08
CA ALA A 769 -5.99 10.59 6.07
C ALA A 769 -5.03 9.64 6.79
N GLU A 770 -5.45 8.43 7.17
CA GLU A 770 -4.58 7.42 7.79
C GLU A 770 -3.52 6.90 6.81
N ALA A 771 -3.89 6.74 5.54
CA ALA A 771 -3.00 6.25 4.48
C ALA A 771 -1.95 7.29 4.04
N ASP A 772 -2.24 8.58 4.15
CA ASP A 772 -1.35 9.66 3.76
C ASP A 772 -0.46 10.12 4.93
N ASP A 773 0.81 9.70 4.96
CA ASP A 773 1.78 10.08 6.01
C ASP A 773 2.07 11.59 6.08
N SER A 774 1.76 12.35 5.03
CA SER A 774 1.83 13.81 5.08
C SER A 774 0.70 14.42 5.92
N VAL A 775 -0.42 13.73 6.11
CA VAL A 775 -1.46 14.13 7.07
C VAL A 775 -1.04 13.75 8.47
N ARG A 776 -1.05 14.72 9.38
CA ARG A 776 -0.59 14.64 10.77
C ARG A 776 -1.73 14.82 11.75
N VAL A 777 -2.72 15.65 11.42
CA VAL A 777 -3.85 15.99 12.28
C VAL A 777 -5.13 16.11 11.44
N LEU A 778 -6.24 15.63 11.98
CA LEU A 778 -7.57 15.81 11.41
C LEU A 778 -8.32 16.89 12.19
N VAL A 779 -9.03 17.77 11.50
CA VAL A 779 -9.99 18.70 12.12
C VAL A 779 -11.38 18.39 11.59
N LEU A 780 -12.30 17.99 12.47
CA LEU A 780 -13.70 17.74 12.13
C LEU A 780 -14.55 18.95 12.51
N THR A 781 -15.36 19.44 11.58
CA THR A 781 -16.29 20.56 11.80
C THR A 781 -17.60 20.36 11.04
N GLY A 782 -18.58 21.22 11.30
CA GLY A 782 -19.88 21.23 10.60
C GLY A 782 -20.12 22.57 9.92
N ALA A 783 -20.65 22.55 8.71
CA ALA A 783 -21.03 23.76 7.97
C ALA A 783 -22.25 24.46 8.60
N GLY A 784 -22.34 25.77 8.42
CA GLY A 784 -23.46 26.57 8.92
C GLY A 784 -23.37 26.82 10.43
N ARG A 785 -24.50 26.64 11.15
CA ARG A 785 -24.65 27.02 12.58
C ARG A 785 -24.77 25.83 13.54
N SER A 786 -24.40 24.64 13.11
CA SER A 786 -24.49 23.45 13.96
C SER A 786 -23.40 22.48 13.59
N PHE A 787 -22.71 21.93 14.58
CA PHE A 787 -21.70 20.91 14.36
C PHE A 787 -22.33 19.65 13.76
N CYS A 788 -23.26 19.02 14.49
CA CYS A 788 -23.99 17.84 14.03
C CYS A 788 -25.17 17.51 14.95
N ALA A 789 -26.32 17.22 14.37
CA ALA A 789 -27.53 16.80 15.10
C ALA A 789 -27.64 15.27 15.33
N GLY A 790 -26.64 14.50 14.89
CA GLY A 790 -26.59 13.04 14.99
C GLY A 790 -27.17 12.33 13.78
N MET A 791 -27.77 11.16 13.98
CA MET A 791 -28.34 10.36 12.90
C MET A 791 -29.50 11.06 12.19
N ASP A 792 -29.53 11.00 10.86
CA ASP A 792 -30.66 11.45 10.05
C ASP A 792 -31.88 10.55 10.29
N LEU A 793 -32.83 11.02 11.11
CA LEU A 793 -34.03 10.26 11.47
C LEU A 793 -34.97 10.04 10.28
N ALA A 794 -34.95 10.90 9.25
CA ALA A 794 -35.77 10.72 8.07
C ALA A 794 -35.25 9.56 7.20
N SER A 795 -33.92 9.42 7.10
CA SER A 795 -33.28 8.26 6.46
C SER A 795 -33.44 6.98 7.29
N ALA A 796 -33.31 7.07 8.62
CA ALA A 796 -33.51 5.94 9.52
C ALA A 796 -34.95 5.39 9.44
N ALA A 797 -35.96 6.24 9.29
CA ALA A 797 -37.35 5.82 9.08
C ALA A 797 -37.55 5.01 7.79
N LYS A 798 -36.63 5.12 6.81
CA LYS A 798 -36.59 4.33 5.58
C LYS A 798 -35.70 3.09 5.70
N GLY A 799 -35.21 2.75 6.90
CA GLY A 799 -34.33 1.62 7.16
C GLY A 799 -32.85 1.88 6.82
N GLN A 800 -32.47 3.12 6.51
CA GLN A 800 -31.08 3.48 6.21
C GLN A 800 -30.40 4.03 7.47
N PHE A 801 -29.56 3.20 8.09
CA PHE A 801 -28.78 3.58 9.27
C PHE A 801 -27.35 4.00 8.87
N PRO A 802 -26.77 5.03 9.49
CA PRO A 802 -25.42 5.48 9.20
C PRO A 802 -24.39 4.57 9.86
N VAL A 803 -24.28 3.32 9.40
CA VAL A 803 -23.31 2.34 9.91
C VAL A 803 -22.50 1.84 8.71
N THR A 804 -21.19 2.05 8.77
CA THR A 804 -20.26 1.55 7.77
C THR A 804 -19.67 0.20 8.19
N GLU A 805 -19.10 -0.53 7.24
CA GLU A 805 -18.58 -1.87 7.49
C GLU A 805 -17.32 -1.86 8.36
N ARG A 806 -16.43 -0.87 8.17
CA ARG A 806 -15.12 -0.82 8.82
C ARG A 806 -15.14 0.00 10.11
N ARG A 807 -15.53 1.28 10.03
CA ARG A 807 -15.53 2.22 11.16
C ARG A 807 -16.86 2.29 11.94
N GLY A 808 -17.86 1.52 11.55
CA GLY A 808 -19.10 1.32 12.30
C GLY A 808 -20.03 2.55 12.32
N PRO A 809 -20.72 2.83 13.45
CA PRO A 809 -21.68 3.92 13.54
C PRO A 809 -21.07 5.29 13.21
N LEU A 810 -21.85 6.08 12.47
CA LEU A 810 -21.50 7.40 11.94
C LEU A 810 -20.28 7.42 11.01
N GLY A 811 -19.71 6.26 10.65
CA GLY A 811 -18.54 6.16 9.78
C GLY A 811 -17.20 6.44 10.46
N LEU A 812 -17.16 6.50 11.81
CA LEU A 812 -15.94 6.90 12.54
C LEU A 812 -15.82 6.27 13.93
N THR A 813 -16.93 6.07 14.63
CA THR A 813 -16.92 5.93 16.10
C THR A 813 -16.44 4.58 16.64
N ALA A 814 -16.52 3.50 15.87
CA ALA A 814 -16.09 2.17 16.33
C ALA A 814 -14.57 1.99 16.21
N GLU A 815 -13.97 2.57 15.17
CA GLU A 815 -12.53 2.60 14.93
C GLU A 815 -12.12 4.05 14.67
N PRO A 816 -11.79 4.83 15.73
CA PRO A 816 -11.36 6.22 15.60
C PRO A 816 -10.02 6.36 14.85
N PRO A 817 -9.68 7.56 14.36
CA PRO A 817 -8.37 7.81 13.74
C PRO A 817 -7.22 7.56 14.74
N THR A 818 -6.12 6.95 14.29
CA THR A 818 -4.86 6.84 15.05
C THR A 818 -4.11 8.17 15.09
N LYS A 819 -4.34 9.01 14.07
CA LYS A 819 -3.85 10.40 14.03
C LYS A 819 -4.69 11.29 14.96
N PRO A 820 -4.09 12.33 15.57
CA PRO A 820 -4.82 13.30 16.38
C PRO A 820 -6.00 13.91 15.64
N THR A 821 -7.14 14.03 16.32
CA THR A 821 -8.38 14.59 15.80
C THR A 821 -8.89 15.71 16.71
N ILE A 822 -9.22 16.86 16.13
CA ILE A 822 -9.80 18.01 16.83
C ILE A 822 -11.23 18.24 16.33
N ALA A 823 -12.20 18.32 17.23
CA ALA A 823 -13.54 18.78 16.88
C ALA A 823 -13.65 20.31 17.04
N ALA A 824 -13.97 21.01 15.96
CA ALA A 824 -14.30 22.43 15.95
C ALA A 824 -15.82 22.60 15.95
N VAL A 825 -16.39 22.89 17.12
CA VAL A 825 -17.83 22.82 17.38
C VAL A 825 -18.47 24.20 17.40
N GLU A 826 -19.22 24.50 16.35
CA GLU A 826 -20.16 25.62 16.28
C GLU A 826 -21.59 25.16 16.59
N GLY A 827 -22.30 25.87 17.46
CA GLY A 827 -23.68 25.56 17.83
C GLY A 827 -23.89 24.15 18.40
N ALA A 828 -24.85 23.41 17.87
CA ALA A 828 -25.30 22.14 18.46
C ALA A 828 -24.42 20.94 18.07
N ALA A 829 -23.85 20.25 19.06
CA ALA A 829 -23.34 18.89 18.98
C ALA A 829 -24.24 17.97 19.81
N LEU A 830 -25.22 17.33 19.15
CA LEU A 830 -26.27 16.58 19.83
C LEU A 830 -26.36 15.15 19.31
N ALA A 831 -26.77 14.23 20.17
CA ALA A 831 -26.90 12.81 19.86
C ALA A 831 -25.61 12.27 19.23
N GLY A 832 -25.68 11.60 18.08
CA GLY A 832 -24.50 11.18 17.33
C GLY A 832 -23.47 12.29 17.03
N GLY A 833 -23.89 13.55 16.93
CA GLY A 833 -22.95 14.67 16.79
C GLY A 833 -22.13 14.91 18.06
N PHE A 834 -22.71 14.69 19.24
CA PHE A 834 -21.94 14.67 20.48
C PHE A 834 -21.05 13.43 20.57
N GLU A 835 -21.50 12.28 20.07
CA GLU A 835 -20.70 11.05 20.03
C GLU A 835 -19.45 11.22 19.14
N LEU A 836 -19.55 11.97 18.04
CA LEU A 836 -18.39 12.38 17.22
C LEU A 836 -17.45 13.32 17.98
N ALA A 837 -17.97 14.33 18.67
CA ALA A 837 -17.13 15.23 19.48
C ALA A 837 -16.44 14.50 20.64
N LEU A 838 -17.11 13.53 21.27
CA LEU A 838 -16.53 12.64 22.28
C LEU A 838 -15.44 11.73 21.71
N CYS A 839 -15.51 11.43 20.41
CA CYS A 839 -14.54 10.61 19.70
C CYS A 839 -13.29 11.40 19.29
N ALA A 840 -13.36 12.73 19.18
CA ALA A 840 -12.20 13.58 18.94
C ALA A 840 -11.30 13.66 20.18
N ASP A 841 -9.99 13.82 19.98
CA ASP A 841 -9.02 13.91 21.07
C ASP A 841 -9.17 15.24 21.81
N LEU A 842 -9.32 16.33 21.04
CA LEU A 842 -9.45 17.69 21.53
C LEU A 842 -10.73 18.34 20.99
N VAL A 843 -11.31 19.26 21.76
CA VAL A 843 -12.51 20.00 21.37
C VAL A 843 -12.28 21.51 21.55
N VAL A 844 -12.51 22.26 20.48
CA VAL A 844 -12.62 23.72 20.48
C VAL A 844 -14.08 24.05 20.18
N ALA A 845 -14.71 24.87 21.01
CA ALA A 845 -16.14 25.15 20.89
C ALA A 845 -16.44 26.65 21.00
N ALA A 846 -17.42 27.12 20.23
CA ALA A 846 -17.99 28.45 20.44
C ALA A 846 -18.71 28.54 21.81
N GLU A 847 -18.76 29.74 22.38
CA GLU A 847 -19.39 30.00 23.68
C GLU A 847 -20.89 29.68 23.72
N ASP A 848 -21.56 29.76 22.57
CA ASP A 848 -22.98 29.46 22.39
C ASP A 848 -23.24 28.00 21.98
N SER A 849 -22.20 27.17 21.91
CA SER A 849 -22.34 25.75 21.58
C SER A 849 -22.97 24.94 22.71
N THR A 850 -23.70 23.88 22.34
CA THR A 850 -24.40 22.98 23.28
C THR A 850 -24.11 21.52 22.99
N PHE A 851 -23.98 20.71 24.04
CA PHE A 851 -23.57 19.31 23.99
C PHE A 851 -24.56 18.42 24.73
N GLY A 852 -24.98 17.28 24.15
CA GLY A 852 -25.85 16.35 24.89
C GLY A 852 -26.28 15.10 24.13
N LEU A 853 -26.84 14.14 24.88
CA LEU A 853 -27.37 12.86 24.40
C LEU A 853 -28.90 12.78 24.61
N PRO A 854 -29.71 13.41 23.75
CA PRO A 854 -31.16 13.50 23.92
C PRO A 854 -31.92 12.24 23.42
N GLU A 855 -31.24 11.14 23.15
CA GLU A 855 -31.78 9.87 22.62
C GLU A 855 -32.83 9.25 23.54
N VAL A 856 -32.61 9.30 24.86
CA VAL A 856 -33.55 8.75 25.85
C VAL A 856 -34.93 9.40 25.78
N LYS A 857 -35.01 10.68 25.38
CA LYS A 857 -36.27 11.40 25.15
C LYS A 857 -37.03 10.93 23.91
N ARG A 858 -36.38 10.13 23.06
CA ARG A 858 -36.92 9.59 21.80
C ARG A 858 -37.04 8.07 21.83
N GLY A 859 -36.82 7.43 22.99
CA GLY A 859 -36.82 5.96 23.11
C GLY A 859 -35.63 5.30 22.40
N LEU A 860 -34.56 6.04 22.16
CA LEU A 860 -33.33 5.59 21.53
C LEU A 860 -32.18 5.52 22.56
N LEU A 861 -31.04 4.97 22.14
CA LEU A 861 -29.82 4.88 22.93
C LEU A 861 -28.65 5.49 22.15
N ALA A 862 -27.79 6.27 22.83
CA ALA A 862 -26.52 6.77 22.28
C ALA A 862 -25.52 5.62 22.11
N ALA A 863 -25.69 4.87 21.02
CA ALA A 863 -25.03 3.61 20.74
C ALA A 863 -23.84 3.72 19.78
N ALA A 864 -23.50 4.92 19.29
CA ALA A 864 -22.24 5.19 18.58
C ALA A 864 -21.06 5.44 19.55
N GLY A 865 -21.12 4.84 20.74
CA GLY A 865 -20.09 4.92 21.77
C GLY A 865 -20.20 6.12 22.72
N GLY A 866 -21.26 6.93 22.65
CA GLY A 866 -21.50 8.06 23.55
C GLY A 866 -21.49 7.65 25.01
N LEU A 867 -22.27 6.62 25.38
CA LEU A 867 -22.33 6.13 26.76
C LEU A 867 -21.01 5.51 27.25
N LEU A 868 -20.23 4.94 26.35
CA LEU A 868 -18.90 4.40 26.66
C LEU A 868 -17.93 5.55 26.99
N ARG A 869 -17.87 6.57 26.13
CA ARG A 869 -16.89 7.66 26.24
C ARG A 869 -17.23 8.67 27.33
N ILE A 870 -18.50 9.00 27.59
CA ILE A 870 -18.83 9.89 28.71
C ILE A 870 -18.45 9.28 30.07
N SER A 871 -18.41 7.94 30.17
CA SER A 871 -18.08 7.26 31.43
C SER A 871 -16.61 7.42 31.84
N THR A 872 -15.73 7.68 30.87
CA THR A 872 -14.30 7.89 31.07
C THR A 872 -13.88 9.35 30.92
N ARG A 873 -14.64 10.16 30.17
CA ARG A 873 -14.31 11.58 29.92
C ARG A 873 -15.02 12.58 30.84
N LEU A 874 -16.08 12.20 31.53
CA LEU A 874 -16.82 13.07 32.44
C LEU A 874 -16.91 12.48 33.85
N PRO A 875 -17.05 13.32 34.89
CA PRO A 875 -17.39 12.85 36.22
C PRO A 875 -18.68 12.03 36.19
N ARG A 876 -18.68 10.87 36.85
CA ARG A 876 -19.78 9.89 36.81
C ARG A 876 -21.17 10.50 37.02
N ALA A 877 -21.31 11.43 37.96
CA ALA A 877 -22.60 12.07 38.24
C ALA A 877 -23.11 12.90 37.04
N VAL A 878 -22.22 13.64 36.38
CA VAL A 878 -22.54 14.40 35.17
C VAL A 878 -22.79 13.49 33.98
N ALA A 879 -22.01 12.41 33.84
CA ALA A 879 -22.23 11.42 32.79
C ALA A 879 -23.64 10.80 32.90
N LEU A 880 -24.08 10.45 34.11
CA LEU A 880 -25.44 9.96 34.35
C LEU A 880 -26.51 11.04 34.15
N GLU A 881 -26.25 12.29 34.50
CA GLU A 881 -27.15 13.41 34.22
C GLU A 881 -27.39 13.54 32.71
N VAL A 882 -26.32 13.62 31.91
CA VAL A 882 -26.40 13.69 30.45
C VAL A 882 -27.14 12.47 29.87
N ALA A 883 -26.82 11.26 30.35
CA ALA A 883 -27.39 10.02 29.82
C ALA A 883 -28.85 9.79 30.22
N LEU A 884 -29.26 10.13 31.44
CA LEU A 884 -30.58 9.81 31.98
C LEU A 884 -31.59 10.95 31.80
N VAL A 885 -31.14 12.20 31.90
CA VAL A 885 -32.01 13.38 31.74
C VAL A 885 -32.12 13.76 30.26
N GLY A 886 -31.02 13.65 29.51
CA GLY A 886 -30.99 13.97 28.07
C GLY A 886 -31.14 15.47 27.77
N ASP A 887 -30.85 16.35 28.73
CA ASP A 887 -30.70 17.80 28.52
C ASP A 887 -29.30 18.11 27.98
N ALA A 888 -29.19 19.17 27.18
CA ALA A 888 -27.91 19.63 26.66
C ALA A 888 -27.24 20.57 27.68
N LEU A 889 -25.91 20.50 27.77
CA LEU A 889 -25.10 21.40 28.60
C LEU A 889 -24.36 22.42 27.71
N PRO A 890 -24.13 23.65 28.20
CA PRO A 890 -23.41 24.68 27.45
C PRO A 890 -21.90 24.38 27.37
N ALA A 891 -21.24 24.93 26.35
CA ALA A 891 -19.79 24.80 26.15
C ALA A 891 -18.96 25.22 27.37
N SER A 892 -19.35 26.30 28.06
CA SER A 892 -18.70 26.76 29.29
C SER A 892 -18.68 25.68 30.38
N ARG A 893 -19.80 24.97 30.56
CA ARG A 893 -19.88 23.86 31.52
C ARG A 893 -19.02 22.67 31.08
N MET A 894 -19.00 22.34 29.79
CA MET A 894 -18.15 21.28 29.27
C MET A 894 -16.65 21.62 29.38
N HIS A 895 -16.29 22.90 29.32
CA HIS A 895 -14.93 23.37 29.56
C HIS A 895 -14.51 23.22 31.03
N GLU A 896 -15.37 23.62 31.98
CA GLU A 896 -15.13 23.42 33.41
C GLU A 896 -14.93 21.93 33.78
N LEU A 897 -15.56 21.03 33.04
CA LEU A 897 -15.47 19.59 33.23
C LEU A 897 -14.28 18.94 32.52
N GLY A 898 -13.51 19.71 31.73
CA GLY A 898 -12.32 19.24 31.01
C GLY A 898 -12.61 18.53 29.69
N LEU A 899 -13.84 18.54 29.20
CA LEU A 899 -14.17 17.96 27.89
C LEU A 899 -13.85 18.92 26.75
N VAL A 900 -14.14 20.22 26.92
CA VAL A 900 -13.79 21.27 25.95
C VAL A 900 -12.45 21.89 26.34
N ASN A 901 -11.49 21.90 25.41
CA ASN A 901 -10.15 22.45 25.66
C ASN A 901 -10.13 23.98 25.58
N ARG A 902 -10.86 24.56 24.62
CA ARG A 902 -10.93 26.03 24.41
C ARG A 902 -12.36 26.45 24.09
N VAL A 903 -12.83 27.51 24.74
CA VAL A 903 -14.07 28.20 24.42
C VAL A 903 -13.74 29.51 23.72
N VAL A 904 -14.39 29.79 22.59
CA VAL A 904 -14.11 30.93 21.72
C VAL A 904 -15.39 31.67 21.34
N ALA A 905 -15.27 32.84 20.69
CA ALA A 905 -16.44 33.55 20.16
C ALA A 905 -17.08 32.73 19.01
N PRO A 906 -18.39 32.87 18.75
CA PRO A 906 -19.06 32.14 17.67
C PRO A 906 -18.45 32.49 16.31
N GLY A 907 -18.14 31.47 15.51
CA GLY A 907 -17.47 31.59 14.22
C GLY A 907 -15.95 31.39 14.25
N ASP A 908 -15.32 31.39 15.44
CA ASP A 908 -13.86 31.26 15.58
C ASP A 908 -13.39 29.82 15.87
N ALA A 909 -14.30 28.85 16.05
CA ALA A 909 -13.93 27.51 16.52
C ALA A 909 -13.00 26.78 15.55
N LEU A 910 -13.24 26.89 14.24
CA LEU A 910 -12.39 26.27 13.22
C LEU A 910 -10.99 26.91 13.20
N THR A 911 -10.91 28.24 13.19
CA THR A 911 -9.63 28.95 13.19
C THR A 911 -8.76 28.56 14.38
N VAL A 912 -9.33 28.54 15.59
CA VAL A 912 -8.57 28.17 16.79
C VAL A 912 -8.26 26.67 16.85
N ALA A 913 -9.08 25.82 16.25
CA ALA A 913 -8.76 24.41 16.07
C ALA A 913 -7.59 24.21 15.09
N LEU A 914 -7.51 25.00 14.03
CA LEU A 914 -6.40 24.98 13.08
C LEU A 914 -5.09 25.42 13.72
N ASP A 915 -5.09 26.45 14.56
CA ASP A 915 -3.89 26.86 15.33
C ASP A 915 -3.37 25.72 16.22
N LEU A 916 -4.30 24.99 16.85
CA LEU A 916 -3.98 23.84 17.68
C LEU A 916 -3.49 22.65 16.83
N ALA A 917 -4.10 22.42 15.67
CA ALA A 917 -3.68 21.40 14.72
C ALA A 917 -2.27 21.67 14.20
N ALA A 918 -1.97 22.91 13.79
CA ALA A 918 -0.64 23.32 13.37
C ALA A 918 0.41 23.10 14.47
N SER A 919 0.06 23.43 15.72
CA SER A 919 0.92 23.17 16.88
C SER A 919 1.21 21.68 17.09
N ILE A 920 0.24 20.81 16.82
CA ILE A 920 0.42 19.34 16.91
C ILE A 920 1.22 18.82 15.71
N ALA A 921 0.92 19.29 14.50
CA ALA A 921 1.60 18.90 13.27
C ALA A 921 3.10 19.25 13.30
N GLY A 922 3.46 20.34 13.97
CA GLY A 922 4.85 20.75 14.23
C GLY A 922 5.63 19.85 15.21
N ASN A 923 5.01 18.85 15.83
CA ASN A 923 5.70 17.88 16.69
C ASN A 923 6.08 16.59 15.94
N ALA A 924 7.00 15.83 16.54
CA ALA A 924 7.38 14.50 16.05
C ALA A 924 6.15 13.56 16.00
N PRO A 925 5.78 13.03 14.82
CA PRO A 925 4.55 12.26 14.61
C PRO A 925 4.50 10.98 15.42
N LEU A 926 5.63 10.26 15.49
CA LEU A 926 5.72 9.01 16.23
C LEU A 926 5.48 9.26 17.72
N SER A 927 6.06 10.33 18.26
CA SER A 927 5.83 10.75 19.65
C SER A 927 4.37 11.10 19.91
N VAL A 928 3.74 11.85 19.00
CA VAL A 928 2.34 12.24 19.12
C VAL A 928 1.40 11.03 19.06
N ARG A 929 1.57 10.15 18.07
CA ARG A 929 0.74 8.94 17.88
C ARG A 929 0.87 7.98 19.05
N VAL A 930 2.11 7.69 19.48
CA VAL A 930 2.34 6.79 20.63
C VAL A 930 1.86 7.43 21.93
N GLY A 931 2.07 8.74 22.12
CA GLY A 931 1.56 9.47 23.27
C GLY A 931 0.03 9.37 23.38
N LYS A 932 -0.69 9.61 22.27
CA LYS A 932 -2.14 9.40 22.18
C LYS A 932 -2.52 7.97 22.56
N ARG A 933 -1.91 6.97 21.92
CA ARG A 933 -2.19 5.55 22.15
C ARG A 933 -2.01 5.14 23.62
N VAL A 934 -0.94 5.58 24.27
CA VAL A 934 -0.70 5.30 25.69
C VAL A 934 -1.81 5.89 26.55
N VAL A 935 -2.23 7.14 26.31
CA VAL A 935 -3.31 7.78 27.06
C VAL A 935 -4.64 7.04 26.90
N GLU A 936 -4.94 6.53 25.71
CA GLU A 936 -6.17 5.80 25.41
C GLU A 936 -6.19 4.39 26.03
N GLU A 937 -5.09 3.64 25.94
CA GLU A 937 -5.04 2.24 26.36
C GLU A 937 -4.73 2.06 27.86
N ALA A 938 -3.93 2.96 28.45
CA ALA A 938 -3.44 2.83 29.83
C ALA A 938 -4.50 2.60 30.91
N PRO A 939 -5.72 3.19 30.85
CA PRO A 939 -6.77 2.93 31.83
C PRO A 939 -7.21 1.47 31.94
N THR A 940 -6.89 0.64 30.94
CA THR A 940 -7.25 -0.80 30.90
C THR A 940 -6.10 -1.72 31.31
N TRP A 941 -4.90 -1.19 31.55
CA TRP A 941 -3.73 -1.99 31.87
C TRP A 941 -3.67 -2.36 33.36
N PRO A 942 -3.22 -3.58 33.70
CA PRO A 942 -2.80 -3.91 35.07
C PRO A 942 -1.66 -2.97 35.51
N VAL A 943 -1.71 -2.50 36.76
CA VAL A 943 -0.74 -1.51 37.28
C VAL A 943 0.69 -2.07 37.27
N GLU A 944 0.83 -3.36 37.56
CA GLU A 944 2.08 -4.11 37.54
C GLU A 944 2.75 -4.17 36.16
N ASP A 945 1.96 -4.12 35.08
CA ASP A 945 2.43 -4.24 33.69
C ASP A 945 2.56 -2.87 33.00
N ALA A 946 2.03 -1.80 33.59
CA ALA A 946 1.86 -0.50 32.92
C ALA A 946 3.19 0.08 32.42
N PHE A 947 4.26 0.02 33.22
CA PHE A 947 5.58 0.51 32.80
C PHE A 947 6.22 -0.36 31.71
N THR A 948 5.99 -1.67 31.74
CA THR A 948 6.48 -2.60 30.71
C THR A 948 5.81 -2.29 29.37
N ARG A 949 4.47 -2.22 29.35
CA ARG A 949 3.69 -1.88 28.14
C ARG A 949 4.02 -0.49 27.59
N GLN A 950 4.14 0.51 28.46
CA GLN A 950 4.57 1.85 28.06
C GLN A 950 5.96 1.79 27.41
N SER A 951 6.90 1.05 28.00
CA SER A 951 8.26 0.93 27.48
C SER A 951 8.28 0.24 26.11
N GLU A 952 7.48 -0.81 25.93
CA GLU A 952 7.32 -1.49 24.64
C GLU A 952 6.81 -0.54 23.54
N LEU A 953 5.83 0.30 23.85
CA LEU A 953 5.31 1.30 22.91
C LEU A 953 6.26 2.47 22.68
N ALA A 954 6.98 2.93 23.71
CA ALA A 954 7.86 4.09 23.64
C ALA A 954 9.23 3.78 23.01
N SER A 955 9.70 2.54 23.08
CA SER A 955 11.04 2.16 22.61
C SER A 955 11.27 2.51 21.14
N PRO A 956 10.37 2.17 20.18
CA PRO A 956 10.55 2.57 18.78
C PRO A 956 10.66 4.08 18.60
N VAL A 957 9.90 4.87 19.38
CA VAL A 957 9.95 6.34 19.32
C VAL A 957 11.28 6.88 19.81
N ILE A 958 11.82 6.35 20.91
CA ILE A 958 13.10 6.82 21.47
C ILE A 958 14.27 6.52 20.53
N LEU A 959 14.16 5.47 19.72
CA LEU A 959 15.19 5.01 18.78
C LEU A 959 15.05 5.61 17.37
N SER A 960 13.94 6.28 17.12
CA SER A 960 13.57 6.90 15.85
C SER A 960 14.60 7.94 15.38
N ASP A 961 14.64 8.18 14.07
CA ASP A 961 15.38 9.29 13.48
C ASP A 961 14.82 10.64 13.97
N ASP A 962 13.51 10.70 14.25
CA ASP A 962 12.89 11.87 14.86
C ASP A 962 13.47 12.17 16.26
N ALA A 963 13.71 11.16 17.09
CA ALA A 963 14.34 11.39 18.40
C ALA A 963 15.76 11.93 18.27
N LYS A 964 16.55 11.40 17.32
CA LYS A 964 17.91 11.89 17.02
C LYS A 964 17.87 13.34 16.53
N GLU A 965 16.97 13.63 15.60
CA GLU A 965 16.76 14.97 15.04
C GLU A 965 16.33 15.97 16.11
N GLY A 966 15.40 15.60 17.00
CA GLY A 966 14.96 16.46 18.08
C GLY A 966 16.11 16.87 19.01
N VAL A 967 17.00 15.92 19.35
CA VAL A 967 18.21 16.20 20.14
C VAL A 967 19.19 17.08 19.38
N ALA A 968 19.43 16.81 18.09
CA ALA A 968 20.33 17.59 17.25
C ALA A 968 19.84 19.03 17.04
N ALA A 969 18.58 19.21 16.65
CA ALA A 969 17.95 20.50 16.44
C ALA A 969 17.94 21.37 17.70
N PHE A 970 17.69 20.77 18.88
CA PHE A 970 17.79 21.45 20.16
C PHE A 970 19.22 21.93 20.46
N ALA A 971 20.23 21.09 20.22
CA ALA A 971 21.62 21.44 20.42
C ALA A 971 22.09 22.54 19.44
N GLU A 972 21.61 22.50 18.20
CA GLU A 972 21.94 23.43 17.12
C GLU A 972 21.10 24.71 17.11
N LYS A 973 20.04 24.78 17.94
CA LYS A 973 19.08 25.89 18.02
C LYS A 973 18.41 26.21 16.68
N ARG A 974 17.99 25.17 15.97
CA ARG A 974 17.21 25.26 14.73
C ARG A 974 15.87 24.54 14.89
N GLU A 975 14.94 24.81 13.98
CA GLU A 975 13.70 24.03 13.89
C GLU A 975 14.01 22.58 13.49
N PRO A 976 13.35 21.59 14.12
CA PRO A 976 13.49 20.19 13.77
C PRO A 976 12.78 19.86 12.45
N ARG A 977 13.28 18.86 11.74
CA ARG A 977 12.69 18.30 10.52
C ARG A 977 12.26 16.86 10.74
N TRP A 978 10.99 16.68 11.08
CA TRP A 978 10.44 15.36 11.38
C TRP A 978 10.24 14.52 10.12
N THR A 979 10.72 13.29 10.16
CA THR A 979 10.61 12.30 9.07
C THR A 979 9.59 11.21 9.36
N GLY A 980 9.18 11.03 10.62
CA GLY A 980 8.21 10.02 11.02
C GLY A 980 8.72 8.59 11.05
N ARG A 981 10.03 8.44 11.27
CA ARG A 981 10.74 7.16 11.28
C ARG A 981 11.64 7.05 12.48
#